data_AF-A0A7V6TG42-F1
#
_entry.id   AF-A0A7V6TG42-F1
#
_cell.length_a   1.000
_cell.length_b   1.000
_cell.length_c   1.000
_cell.angle_alpha   90.00
_cell.angle_beta   90.00
_cell.angle_gamma   90.00
#
_symmetry.space_group_name_H-M   'P 1'
#
loop_
_entity.id
_entity.type
_entity.pdbx_description
1 polymer ?
#
loop_
_entity_poly.entity_id
_entity_poly.type
_entity_poly.pdbx_seq_one_letter_code
_entity_poly.pdbx_strand_id
1 'polypeptide(L)'
;MKRLAIFLSLIIALPLFAFHSDPFPMGVYSYLQNSKSYYVKNKHAIIAAMKDLGYNINVIEIHNSDPNPSELLTLLDEAGIDAILTDKCWRNDPKDSRHYGLVALSTSNYHRFEAEFTSEKAVKPGDNTDHKFWYGNSDTIPRTGRVVKDEKASYSHAWHLNKNNDRAGWAYTDINYRWKDQRNLTIKPYFELRFHNRHLDAKTDTDSLYITYRLKLENIDPRLKESDRLLSIEIYGHEGRDHFGKKMTTVKEGLSQQKDRRHFTLADYKALGSPEGYFDLEYAISYNDLREAGIMSDDLDDNPDTSPHWWWFALRHFAPGLYWHGNSDLTLDYIDFEDQIHRDLRLNPREFKENINDRIRELIDIPGGHIVRYIYTMDEPQQGNLSALNMLREYVDESLPPLATATYDIHSRKFRMAKDQYWYYPQMVRDICQPPVMMPDAYPIVPATRYNPRDGRNFLQNMLDERLLTPYKNAKEYVLESPQREFIPIPQSFGDWNGRQWSSWMLPPLATQKALLFLPLCYAPDGLVYYQLLGTGDGDRGGSVAPIYMEGDGIAKFDKMYDLLKEHNPRILKTGEMLLDWHWLGATNYNVGKNKDLPAPIKYLRLKNDRKGDYAGYIQAGYYENDEGEKLMVLVNRRTDKYLPSKAHPTPATLPMAQYDEHYWEYPAQRLYFTFYVNANNPRLMNMESGEIYEPHKRKLELDIPAGEMLVLKFMQD
;
A
#
# COMPACT_ATOMS: atom_id res chain seq x y z
N MET A 1 11.65 -52.87 15.35
CA MET A 1 11.39 -52.70 13.91
C MET A 1 10.06 -51.99 13.60
N LYS A 2 8.89 -52.42 14.07
CA LYS A 2 7.60 -51.72 13.80
C LYS A 2 7.53 -50.25 14.26
N ARG A 3 8.08 -49.89 15.43
CA ARG A 3 8.13 -48.49 15.91
C ARG A 3 9.09 -47.61 15.11
N LEU A 4 10.21 -48.17 14.63
CA LEU A 4 11.18 -47.46 13.79
C LEU A 4 10.60 -47.21 12.39
N ALA A 5 9.84 -48.17 11.86
CA ALA A 5 9.13 -48.01 10.59
C ALA A 5 8.02 -46.95 10.66
N ILE A 6 7.25 -46.87 11.76
CA ILE A 6 6.23 -45.82 11.95
C ILE A 6 6.88 -44.43 12.09
N PHE A 7 8.00 -44.34 12.82
CA PHE A 7 8.76 -43.08 12.94
C PHE A 7 9.38 -42.66 11.59
N LEU A 8 9.93 -43.61 10.81
CA LEU A 8 10.38 -43.35 9.44
C LEU A 8 9.21 -42.97 8.53
N SER A 9 8.04 -43.59 8.67
CA SER A 9 6.85 -43.27 7.86
C SER A 9 6.30 -41.89 8.18
N LEU A 10 6.36 -41.45 9.44
CA LEU A 10 5.99 -40.10 9.86
C LEU A 10 7.03 -39.07 9.40
N ILE A 11 8.32 -39.39 9.40
CA ILE A 11 9.39 -38.52 8.87
C ILE A 11 9.36 -38.45 7.33
N ILE A 12 9.01 -39.54 6.64
CA ILE A 12 8.91 -39.60 5.17
C ILE A 12 7.59 -39.00 4.66
N ALA A 13 6.54 -38.90 5.49
CA ALA A 13 5.29 -38.25 5.13
C ALA A 13 5.28 -36.72 5.35
N LEU A 14 6.28 -36.17 6.06
CA LEU A 14 6.36 -34.73 6.38
C LEU A 14 6.88 -33.79 5.28
N PRO A 15 7.50 -34.21 4.15
CA PRO A 15 7.91 -33.28 3.10
C PRO A 15 7.07 -33.31 1.82
N LEU A 16 5.94 -34.04 1.75
CA LEU A 16 5.17 -34.14 0.50
C LEU A 16 4.29 -32.92 0.17
N PHE A 17 4.20 -31.95 1.07
CA PHE A 17 3.44 -30.70 0.90
C PHE A 17 4.14 -29.51 1.58
N ALA A 18 5.48 -29.52 1.63
CA ALA A 18 6.23 -28.39 2.15
C ALA A 18 6.44 -27.35 1.02
N PHE A 19 6.23 -26.08 1.34
CA PHE A 19 6.61 -24.95 0.48
C PHE A 19 8.10 -25.03 0.09
N HIS A 20 8.45 -24.57 -1.12
CA HIS A 20 9.85 -24.59 -1.59
C HIS A 20 10.68 -23.46 -1.01
N SER A 21 10.06 -22.30 -0.77
CA SER A 21 10.75 -21.19 -0.16
C SER A 21 11.33 -21.66 1.17
N ASP A 22 12.65 -21.50 1.28
CA ASP A 22 13.38 -21.53 2.54
C ASP A 22 12.62 -20.70 3.60
N PRO A 23 12.96 -20.78 4.90
CA PRO A 23 12.28 -20.01 5.93
C PRO A 23 12.10 -18.52 5.56
N PHE A 24 13.02 -17.96 4.76
CA PHE A 24 13.00 -16.61 4.21
C PHE A 24 12.53 -16.55 2.73
N PRO A 25 11.31 -16.07 2.43
CA PRO A 25 10.87 -15.84 1.06
C PRO A 25 11.63 -14.65 0.45
N MET A 26 12.31 -14.88 -0.67
CA MET A 26 12.95 -13.86 -1.50
C MET A 26 12.41 -13.93 -2.93
N GLY A 27 11.56 -12.97 -3.29
CA GLY A 27 10.77 -13.06 -4.51
C GLY A 27 10.76 -11.83 -5.38
N VAL A 28 9.90 -11.82 -6.39
CA VAL A 28 9.80 -10.71 -7.34
C VAL A 28 8.38 -10.57 -7.88
N TYR A 29 8.00 -9.33 -8.23
CA TYR A 29 6.83 -9.07 -9.07
C TYR A 29 7.17 -9.32 -10.54
N SER A 30 6.65 -10.41 -11.10
CA SER A 30 6.72 -10.67 -12.53
C SER A 30 5.41 -10.40 -13.27
N TYR A 31 4.28 -10.43 -12.54
CA TYR A 31 2.93 -10.43 -13.08
C TYR A 31 2.73 -11.47 -14.19
N LEU A 32 3.44 -12.58 -14.06
CA LEU A 32 3.37 -13.67 -15.00
C LEU A 32 1.96 -14.27 -14.94
N GLN A 33 1.39 -14.49 -16.12
CA GLN A 33 0.02 -14.96 -16.33
C GLN A 33 -0.01 -15.96 -17.47
N ASN A 34 -0.96 -16.90 -17.46
CA ASN A 34 -1.09 -17.92 -18.51
C ASN A 34 -2.15 -17.55 -19.58
N SER A 35 -2.60 -16.30 -19.62
CA SER A 35 -3.66 -15.82 -20.53
C SER A 35 -3.16 -14.94 -21.70
N LYS A 36 -2.06 -14.21 -21.53
CA LYS A 36 -1.51 -13.31 -22.56
C LYS A 36 -0.43 -14.00 -23.38
N SER A 37 -0.52 -13.87 -24.71
CA SER A 37 0.35 -14.57 -25.68
C SER A 37 1.85 -14.41 -25.40
N TYR A 38 2.29 -13.21 -25.02
CA TYR A 38 3.69 -12.94 -24.69
C TYR A 38 4.17 -13.79 -23.50
N TYR A 39 3.41 -13.82 -22.40
CA TYR A 39 3.79 -14.59 -21.20
C TYR A 39 3.69 -16.09 -21.46
N VAL A 40 2.65 -16.56 -22.17
CA VAL A 40 2.53 -17.97 -22.57
C VAL A 40 3.75 -18.42 -23.38
N LYS A 41 4.23 -17.58 -24.30
CA LYS A 41 5.41 -17.86 -25.13
C LYS A 41 6.73 -17.83 -24.33
N ASN A 42 6.85 -16.91 -23.37
CA ASN A 42 8.14 -16.61 -22.71
C ASN A 42 8.26 -17.13 -21.28
N LYS A 43 7.23 -17.74 -20.70
CA LYS A 43 7.20 -18.16 -19.28
C LYS A 43 8.40 -18.99 -18.85
N HIS A 44 8.85 -19.96 -19.65
CA HIS A 44 10.03 -20.77 -19.31
C HIS A 44 11.30 -19.94 -19.21
N ALA A 45 11.50 -18.98 -20.11
CA ALA A 45 12.68 -18.10 -20.08
C ALA A 45 12.62 -17.14 -18.88
N ILE A 46 11.43 -16.63 -18.56
CA ILE A 46 11.22 -15.77 -17.39
C ILE A 46 11.47 -16.55 -16.09
N ILE A 47 10.90 -17.76 -15.95
CA ILE A 47 11.13 -18.64 -14.79
C ILE A 47 12.61 -19.02 -14.65
N ALA A 48 13.29 -19.31 -15.76
CA ALA A 48 14.73 -19.57 -15.74
C ALA A 48 15.55 -18.36 -15.27
N ALA A 49 15.18 -17.15 -15.70
CA ALA A 49 15.81 -15.92 -15.22
C ALA A 49 15.57 -15.71 -13.72
N MET A 50 14.36 -16.02 -13.22
CA MET A 50 14.07 -15.92 -11.79
C MET A 50 14.96 -16.85 -10.96
N LYS A 51 15.11 -18.10 -11.41
CA LYS A 51 15.97 -19.08 -10.76
C LYS A 51 17.45 -18.67 -10.79
N ASP A 52 17.92 -18.12 -11.90
CA ASP A 52 19.30 -17.64 -12.05
C ASP A 52 19.59 -16.41 -11.17
N LEU A 53 18.56 -15.60 -10.86
CA LEU A 53 18.62 -14.48 -9.92
C LEU A 53 18.40 -14.92 -8.46
N GLY A 54 18.18 -16.21 -8.20
CA GLY A 54 18.03 -16.78 -6.86
C GLY A 54 16.68 -16.53 -6.18
N TYR A 55 15.63 -16.18 -6.92
CA TYR A 55 14.29 -16.02 -6.35
C TYR A 55 13.64 -17.37 -6.03
N ASN A 56 12.99 -17.47 -4.87
CA ASN A 56 12.28 -18.67 -4.40
C ASN A 56 10.77 -18.44 -4.21
N ILE A 57 10.24 -17.24 -4.50
CA ILE A 57 8.81 -16.94 -4.54
C ILE A 57 8.49 -15.89 -5.62
N ASN A 58 7.27 -15.86 -6.13
CA ASN A 58 6.85 -14.96 -7.21
C ASN A 58 5.46 -14.41 -7.01
N VAL A 59 5.25 -13.13 -7.32
CA VAL A 59 3.90 -12.56 -7.44
C VAL A 59 3.38 -12.83 -8.85
N ILE A 60 2.31 -13.63 -8.94
CA ILE A 60 1.68 -14.05 -10.19
C ILE A 60 0.21 -13.62 -10.25
N GLU A 61 -0.33 -13.55 -11.46
CA GLU A 61 -1.72 -13.17 -11.68
C GLU A 61 -2.49 -14.30 -12.36
N ILE A 62 -3.70 -14.54 -11.87
CA ILE A 62 -4.71 -15.34 -12.57
C ILE A 62 -5.88 -14.45 -12.98
N HIS A 63 -6.43 -14.72 -14.16
CA HIS A 63 -7.49 -13.93 -14.78
C HIS A 63 -8.60 -14.85 -15.29
N ASN A 64 -9.79 -14.29 -15.55
CA ASN A 64 -10.91 -15.04 -16.13
C ASN A 64 -10.60 -15.76 -17.46
N SER A 65 -9.62 -15.24 -18.20
CA SER A 65 -9.18 -15.75 -19.49
C SER A 65 -8.03 -16.74 -19.38
N ASP A 66 -7.54 -17.03 -18.16
CA ASP A 66 -6.53 -18.05 -17.95
C ASP A 66 -7.15 -19.43 -18.23
N PRO A 67 -6.72 -20.14 -19.30
CA PRO A 67 -7.32 -21.41 -19.67
C PRO A 67 -6.89 -22.55 -18.75
N ASN A 68 -5.77 -22.39 -18.02
CA ASN A 68 -5.22 -23.43 -17.17
C ASN A 68 -4.22 -22.83 -16.14
N PRO A 69 -4.70 -22.34 -14.99
CA PRO A 69 -3.82 -21.80 -13.95
C PRO A 69 -2.85 -22.86 -13.38
N SER A 70 -3.23 -24.14 -13.40
CA SER A 70 -2.41 -25.25 -12.88
C SER A 70 -1.10 -25.45 -13.65
N GLU A 71 -1.08 -25.12 -14.95
CA GLU A 71 0.13 -25.25 -15.77
C GLU A 71 1.23 -24.32 -15.26
N LEU A 72 0.90 -23.06 -14.98
CA LEU A 72 1.87 -22.10 -14.48
C LEU A 72 2.35 -22.47 -13.08
N LEU A 73 1.43 -22.82 -12.18
CA LEU A 73 1.77 -23.22 -10.83
C LEU A 73 2.68 -24.45 -10.83
N THR A 74 2.40 -25.45 -11.67
CA THR A 74 3.27 -26.63 -11.82
C THR A 74 4.68 -26.26 -12.33
N LEU A 75 4.80 -25.30 -13.27
CA LEU A 75 6.10 -24.86 -13.75
C LEU A 75 6.93 -24.12 -12.69
N LEU A 76 6.27 -23.38 -11.80
CA LEU A 76 6.91 -22.70 -10.67
C LEU A 76 7.34 -23.71 -9.61
N ASP A 77 6.47 -24.66 -9.28
CA ASP A 77 6.73 -25.80 -8.39
C ASP A 77 7.96 -26.60 -8.86
N GLU A 78 8.01 -27.00 -10.14
CA GLU A 78 9.17 -27.69 -10.73
C GLU A 78 10.46 -26.85 -10.70
N ALA A 79 10.34 -25.52 -10.70
CA ALA A 79 11.47 -24.61 -10.60
C ALA A 79 11.97 -24.41 -9.16
N GLY A 80 11.17 -24.79 -8.16
CA GLY A 80 11.39 -24.52 -6.73
C GLY A 80 11.01 -23.09 -6.35
N ILE A 81 9.94 -22.54 -6.94
CA ILE A 81 9.49 -21.16 -6.76
C ILE A 81 8.06 -21.17 -6.25
N ASP A 82 7.82 -20.64 -5.06
CA ASP A 82 6.47 -20.49 -4.50
C ASP A 82 5.69 -19.33 -5.14
N ALA A 83 4.41 -19.22 -4.80
CA ALA A 83 3.53 -18.19 -5.34
C ALA A 83 2.91 -17.29 -4.26
N ILE A 84 2.94 -15.98 -4.52
CA ILE A 84 1.99 -15.00 -4.02
C ILE A 84 0.93 -14.85 -5.12
N LEU A 85 -0.26 -15.38 -4.89
CA LEU A 85 -1.30 -15.46 -5.91
C LEU A 85 -2.20 -14.23 -5.90
N THR A 86 -2.23 -13.48 -6.99
CA THR A 86 -3.17 -12.37 -7.21
C THR A 86 -4.38 -12.86 -8.01
N ASP A 87 -5.50 -13.16 -7.32
CA ASP A 87 -6.74 -13.60 -7.97
C ASP A 87 -7.53 -12.42 -8.55
N LYS A 88 -7.27 -12.13 -9.82
CA LYS A 88 -7.93 -11.07 -10.60
C LYS A 88 -9.18 -11.57 -11.33
N CYS A 89 -9.66 -12.77 -11.02
CA CYS A 89 -10.88 -13.30 -11.62
C CYS A 89 -12.13 -12.57 -11.08
N TRP A 90 -13.16 -12.50 -11.92
CA TRP A 90 -14.48 -12.01 -11.53
C TRP A 90 -15.57 -12.56 -12.45
N ARG A 91 -16.63 -13.14 -11.89
CA ARG A 91 -17.83 -13.51 -12.65
C ARG A 91 -19.06 -12.99 -11.93
N ASN A 92 -20.04 -12.50 -12.68
CA ASN A 92 -21.29 -11.98 -12.09
C ASN A 92 -22.25 -13.09 -11.63
N ASP A 93 -22.04 -14.34 -12.06
CA ASP A 93 -22.82 -15.47 -11.57
C ASP A 93 -22.30 -15.88 -10.18
N PRO A 94 -23.06 -15.71 -9.08
CA PRO A 94 -22.61 -16.11 -7.75
C PRO A 94 -22.42 -17.62 -7.59
N LYS A 95 -22.90 -18.44 -8.53
CA LYS A 95 -22.63 -19.89 -8.54
C LYS A 95 -21.26 -20.24 -9.12
N ASP A 96 -20.59 -19.29 -9.76
CA ASP A 96 -19.24 -19.45 -10.28
C ASP A 96 -18.25 -19.02 -9.18
N SER A 97 -17.31 -19.90 -8.82
CA SER A 97 -16.35 -19.62 -7.73
C SER A 97 -15.51 -18.36 -7.98
N ARG A 98 -15.34 -17.96 -9.25
CA ARG A 98 -14.64 -16.72 -9.63
C ARG A 98 -15.38 -15.45 -9.23
N HIS A 99 -16.64 -15.53 -8.81
CA HIS A 99 -17.36 -14.41 -8.16
C HIS A 99 -16.68 -13.97 -6.86
N TYR A 100 -15.90 -14.85 -6.22
CA TYR A 100 -15.28 -14.63 -4.92
C TYR A 100 -13.78 -14.32 -5.02
N GLY A 101 -13.32 -13.80 -6.17
CA GLY A 101 -11.93 -13.40 -6.39
C GLY A 101 -11.50 -12.23 -5.50
N LEU A 102 -10.40 -12.40 -4.76
CA LEU A 102 -10.05 -11.50 -3.65
C LEU A 102 -9.66 -10.09 -4.09
N VAL A 103 -9.08 -9.90 -5.27
CA VAL A 103 -8.70 -8.55 -5.72
C VAL A 103 -9.94 -7.71 -6.00
N ALA A 104 -10.94 -8.29 -6.67
CA ALA A 104 -12.20 -7.58 -6.92
C ALA A 104 -12.90 -7.22 -5.60
N LEU A 105 -13.02 -8.17 -4.68
CA LEU A 105 -13.67 -7.94 -3.39
C LEU A 105 -12.95 -6.87 -2.55
N SER A 106 -11.62 -6.85 -2.57
CA SER A 106 -10.81 -5.88 -1.82
C SER A 106 -10.78 -4.49 -2.44
N THR A 107 -11.24 -4.31 -3.68
CA THR A 107 -11.42 -2.99 -4.30
C THR A 107 -12.75 -2.32 -3.97
N SER A 108 -13.61 -2.95 -3.16
CA SER A 108 -14.91 -2.40 -2.79
C SER A 108 -14.78 -1.23 -1.79
N ASN A 109 -15.76 -0.33 -1.78
CA ASN A 109 -15.67 0.99 -1.15
C ASN A 109 -16.75 1.21 -0.09
N TYR A 110 -16.33 1.77 1.04
CA TYR A 110 -17.21 2.35 2.05
C TYR A 110 -16.64 3.64 2.63
N HIS A 111 -17.50 4.65 2.76
CA HIS A 111 -17.15 5.94 3.38
C HIS A 111 -18.27 6.43 4.27
N ARG A 112 -17.89 7.05 5.40
CA ARG A 112 -18.77 7.84 6.24
C ARG A 112 -18.37 9.31 6.21
N PHE A 113 -19.37 10.18 6.13
CA PHE A 113 -19.24 11.63 6.17
C PHE A 113 -20.10 12.18 7.31
N GLU A 114 -19.49 12.51 8.44
CA GLU A 114 -20.18 13.19 9.55
C GLU A 114 -20.68 14.58 9.08
N ALA A 115 -21.95 14.88 9.34
CA ALA A 115 -22.61 16.04 8.75
C ALA A 115 -22.15 17.37 9.32
N GLU A 116 -21.69 17.38 10.57
CA GLU A 116 -21.26 18.56 11.30
C GLU A 116 -19.83 19.02 10.96
N PHE A 117 -19.04 18.18 10.30
CA PHE A 117 -17.65 18.51 9.96
C PHE A 117 -17.55 19.44 8.76
N THR A 118 -16.49 20.27 8.76
CA THR A 118 -16.18 21.27 7.73
C THR A 118 -14.68 21.45 7.55
N SER A 119 -13.93 21.63 8.64
CA SER A 119 -12.49 21.89 8.59
C SER A 119 -11.75 21.36 9.81
N GLU A 120 -10.41 21.49 9.75
CA GLU A 120 -9.46 21.17 10.82
C GLU A 120 -9.78 21.84 12.18
N LYS A 121 -10.57 22.92 12.20
CA LYS A 121 -10.98 23.61 13.43
C LYS A 121 -11.84 22.77 14.37
N ALA A 122 -12.54 21.76 13.84
CA ALA A 122 -13.43 20.90 14.60
C ALA A 122 -12.77 19.58 15.04
N VAL A 123 -11.49 19.35 14.70
CA VAL A 123 -10.79 18.08 14.91
C VAL A 123 -10.53 17.88 16.41
N LYS A 124 -10.92 16.71 16.92
CA LYS A 124 -10.61 16.29 18.29
C LYS A 124 -9.40 15.33 18.29
N PRO A 125 -8.68 15.19 19.42
CA PRO A 125 -7.66 14.16 19.56
C PRO A 125 -8.22 12.77 19.25
N GLY A 126 -7.54 12.01 18.38
CA GLY A 126 -7.97 10.68 17.95
C GLY A 126 -8.75 10.65 16.63
N ASP A 127 -9.32 11.76 16.17
CA ASP A 127 -9.99 11.82 14.85
C ASP A 127 -9.02 11.43 13.71
N ASN A 128 -7.74 11.70 13.90
CA ASN A 128 -6.70 11.44 12.93
C ASN A 128 -6.41 9.95 12.69
N THR A 129 -6.94 9.06 13.52
CA THR A 129 -6.74 7.60 13.41
C THR A 129 -7.98 6.87 12.93
N ASP A 130 -9.14 7.53 12.82
CA ASP A 130 -10.36 6.94 12.25
C ASP A 130 -10.79 7.70 10.99
N HIS A 131 -10.63 7.02 9.86
CA HIS A 131 -10.96 7.49 8.52
C HIS A 131 -12.40 8.00 8.35
N LYS A 132 -13.34 7.60 9.22
CA LYS A 132 -14.73 8.10 9.25
C LYS A 132 -14.82 9.60 9.56
N PHE A 133 -13.81 10.16 10.23
CA PHE A 133 -13.83 11.53 10.72
C PHE A 133 -13.02 12.50 9.86
N TRP A 134 -12.59 12.08 8.67
CA TRP A 134 -11.59 12.81 7.89
C TRP A 134 -12.16 13.82 6.92
N TYR A 135 -13.40 13.58 6.53
CA TYR A 135 -14.09 14.39 5.57
C TYR A 135 -14.98 15.41 6.26
N GLY A 136 -15.17 16.53 5.59
CA GLY A 136 -16.06 17.59 6.01
C GLY A 136 -16.84 18.10 4.82
N ASN A 137 -17.81 18.94 5.13
CA ASN A 137 -18.51 19.68 4.12
C ASN A 137 -17.65 20.85 3.60
N SER A 138 -17.72 21.09 2.31
CA SER A 138 -17.04 22.17 1.60
C SER A 138 -17.72 23.52 1.82
N ASP A 139 -16.94 24.52 2.26
CA ASP A 139 -17.41 25.90 2.45
C ASP A 139 -17.77 26.64 1.13
N THR A 140 -17.65 25.97 -0.03
CA THR A 140 -17.91 26.56 -1.35
C THR A 140 -19.40 26.80 -1.62
N ILE A 141 -20.28 25.94 -1.10
CA ILE A 141 -21.74 26.08 -1.20
C ILE A 141 -22.29 26.24 0.22
N PRO A 142 -22.85 27.41 0.58
CA PRO A 142 -23.34 27.66 1.93
C PRO A 142 -24.42 26.67 2.36
N ARG A 143 -24.28 26.19 3.60
CA ARG A 143 -25.29 25.35 4.25
C ARG A 143 -26.10 26.15 5.26
N THR A 144 -27.37 25.78 5.42
CA THR A 144 -28.21 26.27 6.51
C THR A 144 -28.11 25.31 7.69
N GLY A 145 -28.10 25.86 8.91
CA GLY A 145 -28.15 25.11 10.15
C GLY A 145 -26.95 25.40 11.04
N ARG A 146 -26.80 24.58 12.07
CA ARG A 146 -25.72 24.68 13.05
C ARG A 146 -25.44 23.33 13.67
N VAL A 147 -24.22 23.15 14.15
CA VAL A 147 -23.85 21.99 14.96
C VAL A 147 -24.59 22.04 16.30
N VAL A 148 -25.19 20.94 16.71
CA VAL A 148 -25.78 20.75 18.04
C VAL A 148 -25.23 19.49 18.69
N LYS A 149 -25.23 19.45 20.02
CA LYS A 149 -24.91 18.25 20.78
C LYS A 149 -26.11 17.31 20.75
N ASP A 150 -25.90 16.05 20.39
CA ASP A 150 -26.91 14.99 20.42
C ASP A 150 -26.23 13.66 20.77
N GLU A 151 -26.45 13.15 21.98
CA GLU A 151 -25.79 11.91 22.45
C GLU A 151 -26.19 10.66 21.68
N LYS A 152 -27.24 10.72 20.85
CA LYS A 152 -27.67 9.61 20.00
C LYS A 152 -27.03 9.62 18.60
N ALA A 153 -26.29 10.67 18.27
CA ALA A 153 -25.56 10.83 17.01
C ALA A 153 -24.21 10.07 17.05
N SER A 154 -23.65 9.68 15.90
CA SER A 154 -22.40 8.89 15.82
C SER A 154 -21.22 9.55 16.50
N TYR A 155 -21.16 10.89 16.48
CA TYR A 155 -20.08 11.68 17.06
C TYR A 155 -20.53 12.53 18.28
N SER A 156 -21.65 12.16 18.88
CA SER A 156 -22.36 12.93 19.92
C SER A 156 -22.75 14.36 19.49
N HIS A 157 -22.66 14.66 18.20
CA HIS A 157 -22.97 15.93 17.57
C HIS A 157 -23.65 15.66 16.24
N ALA A 158 -24.51 16.58 15.80
CA ALA A 158 -25.21 16.48 14.53
C ALA A 158 -25.43 17.88 13.94
N TRP A 159 -25.73 17.93 12.64
CA TRP A 159 -26.10 19.16 11.95
C TRP A 159 -27.61 19.40 12.05
N HIS A 160 -28.02 20.49 12.70
CA HIS A 160 -29.43 20.77 12.99
C HIS A 160 -29.95 22.04 12.31
N LEU A 161 -31.17 21.93 11.78
CA LEU A 161 -31.94 23.00 11.16
C LEU A 161 -33.29 23.08 11.86
N ASN A 162 -33.68 24.28 12.27
CA ASN A 162 -34.92 24.54 12.98
C ASN A 162 -35.90 25.33 12.10
N LYS A 163 -37.09 24.79 11.84
CA LYS A 163 -38.06 25.40 10.92
C LYS A 163 -38.52 26.80 11.32
N ASN A 164 -38.48 27.13 12.61
CA ASN A 164 -38.97 28.41 13.12
C ASN A 164 -37.90 29.50 13.09
N ASN A 165 -36.62 29.12 13.02
CA ASN A 165 -35.48 30.05 13.12
C ASN A 165 -34.63 30.11 11.86
N ASP A 166 -34.55 29.00 11.12
CA ASP A 166 -33.70 28.84 9.95
C ASP A 166 -34.55 28.91 8.66
N ARG A 167 -33.94 29.35 7.55
CA ARG A 167 -34.60 29.38 6.22
C ARG A 167 -34.34 28.10 5.45
N ALA A 168 -35.31 27.62 4.67
CA ALA A 168 -35.11 26.49 3.76
C ALA A 168 -33.80 26.63 2.94
N GLY A 169 -33.06 25.53 2.79
CA GLY A 169 -31.71 25.56 2.25
C GLY A 169 -30.98 24.23 2.32
N TRP A 170 -29.71 24.21 1.91
CA TRP A 170 -28.89 23.02 1.93
C TRP A 170 -28.48 22.62 3.35
N ALA A 171 -28.85 21.41 3.77
CA ALA A 171 -28.35 20.77 4.99
C ALA A 171 -26.97 20.12 4.75
N TYR A 172 -26.72 19.65 3.54
CA TYR A 172 -25.43 19.13 3.09
C TYR A 172 -25.24 19.43 1.61
N THR A 173 -23.98 19.61 1.18
CA THR A 173 -23.63 20.04 -0.18
C THR A 173 -22.56 19.14 -0.76
N ASP A 174 -21.30 19.43 -0.43
CA ASP A 174 -20.12 18.96 -1.12
C ASP A 174 -19.06 18.48 -0.10
N ILE A 175 -18.15 17.60 -0.53
CA ILE A 175 -17.21 16.88 0.35
C ILE A 175 -15.79 17.39 0.12
N ASN A 176 -15.05 17.61 1.21
CA ASN A 176 -13.62 17.84 1.20
C ASN A 176 -12.93 17.06 2.32
N TYR A 177 -11.61 16.99 2.28
CA TYR A 177 -10.82 16.67 3.46
C TYR A 177 -10.90 17.83 4.46
N ARG A 178 -11.01 17.51 5.75
CA ARG A 178 -10.97 18.52 6.83
C ARG A 178 -9.62 19.23 6.91
N TRP A 179 -8.53 18.51 6.58
CA TRP A 179 -7.17 19.04 6.57
C TRP A 179 -6.77 19.53 5.19
N LYS A 180 -5.86 20.51 5.19
CA LYS A 180 -5.30 21.10 3.98
C LYS A 180 -3.98 20.43 3.60
N ASP A 181 -3.62 20.52 2.32
CA ASP A 181 -2.32 20.05 1.87
C ASP A 181 -1.16 20.93 2.39
N GLN A 182 0.07 20.53 2.09
CA GLN A 182 1.27 21.29 2.46
C GLN A 182 1.33 22.71 1.88
N ARG A 183 0.48 23.02 0.88
CA ARG A 183 0.35 24.34 0.26
C ARG A 183 -0.85 25.12 0.83
N ASN A 184 -1.49 24.62 1.90
CA ASN A 184 -2.65 25.21 2.55
C ASN A 184 -3.90 25.29 1.63
N LEU A 185 -4.01 24.37 0.67
CA LEU A 185 -5.16 24.25 -0.22
C LEU A 185 -6.17 23.22 0.31
N THR A 186 -7.47 23.51 0.12
CA THR A 186 -8.55 22.55 0.36
C THR A 186 -8.45 21.42 -0.64
N ILE A 187 -8.58 20.19 -0.15
CA ILE A 187 -8.41 18.98 -0.95
C ILE A 187 -9.75 18.27 -1.07
N LYS A 188 -10.09 17.88 -2.30
CA LYS A 188 -11.31 17.13 -2.58
C LYS A 188 -11.00 15.65 -2.83
N PRO A 189 -11.92 14.74 -2.47
CA PRO A 189 -11.84 13.36 -2.91
C PRO A 189 -11.99 13.30 -4.43
N TYR A 190 -11.12 12.53 -5.08
CA TYR A 190 -11.13 12.33 -6.54
C TYR A 190 -10.74 10.87 -6.84
N PHE A 191 -9.48 10.64 -7.21
CA PHE A 191 -8.97 9.35 -7.70
C PHE A 191 -8.89 8.21 -6.67
N GLU A 192 -9.18 8.54 -5.41
CA GLU A 192 -9.19 7.60 -4.28
C GLU A 192 -10.48 6.77 -4.19
N LEU A 193 -11.51 7.13 -4.97
CA LEU A 193 -12.78 6.40 -5.08
C LEU A 193 -12.77 5.57 -6.37
N ARG A 194 -12.22 4.35 -6.32
CA ARG A 194 -12.15 3.43 -7.45
C ARG A 194 -13.03 2.22 -7.22
N PHE A 195 -13.86 1.89 -8.21
CA PHE A 195 -14.88 0.84 -8.14
C PHE A 195 -14.51 -0.26 -9.12
N HIS A 196 -14.69 -1.51 -8.72
CA HIS A 196 -14.50 -2.64 -9.62
C HIS A 196 -15.52 -2.61 -10.76
N ASN A 197 -15.06 -2.69 -12.01
CA ASN A 197 -15.95 -2.85 -13.15
C ASN A 197 -16.38 -4.32 -13.30
N ARG A 198 -17.55 -4.66 -12.75
CA ARG A 198 -18.17 -5.99 -12.83
C ARG A 198 -18.81 -6.28 -14.19
N HIS A 199 -19.11 -5.25 -14.98
CA HIS A 199 -19.92 -5.33 -16.19
C HIS A 199 -19.24 -4.62 -17.37
N LEU A 200 -18.54 -5.39 -18.22
CA LEU A 200 -17.88 -4.84 -19.42
C LEU A 200 -18.88 -4.22 -20.42
N ASP A 201 -20.13 -4.71 -20.44
CA ASP A 201 -21.23 -4.09 -21.22
C ASP A 201 -22.13 -3.29 -20.28
N ALA A 202 -22.17 -1.97 -20.49
CA ALA A 202 -23.01 -1.03 -19.77
C ALA A 202 -24.50 -1.44 -19.77
N LYS A 203 -24.98 -2.10 -20.83
CA LYS A 203 -26.40 -2.54 -20.91
C LYS A 203 -26.74 -3.63 -19.90
N THR A 204 -25.73 -4.33 -19.40
CA THR A 204 -25.88 -5.41 -18.42
C THR A 204 -25.51 -4.97 -17.01
N ASP A 205 -25.04 -3.73 -16.84
CA ASP A 205 -24.64 -3.18 -15.56
C ASP A 205 -25.86 -2.90 -14.70
N THR A 206 -25.94 -3.62 -13.58
CA THR A 206 -26.99 -3.49 -12.58
C THR A 206 -26.47 -2.90 -11.27
N ASP A 207 -25.20 -2.56 -11.21
CA ASP A 207 -24.56 -2.12 -9.98
C ASP A 207 -24.97 -0.69 -9.64
N SER A 208 -25.00 -0.43 -8.34
CA SER A 208 -25.40 0.86 -7.80
C SER A 208 -24.42 1.35 -6.75
N LEU A 209 -24.29 2.67 -6.68
CA LEU A 209 -23.78 3.36 -5.50
C LEU A 209 -24.95 3.58 -4.54
N TYR A 210 -24.79 3.14 -3.30
CA TYR A 210 -25.75 3.35 -2.23
C TYR A 210 -25.35 4.54 -1.38
N ILE A 211 -26.32 5.41 -1.08
CA ILE A 211 -26.15 6.60 -0.27
C ILE A 211 -27.18 6.58 0.83
N THR A 212 -26.71 6.59 2.07
CA THR A 212 -27.57 6.55 3.24
C THR A 212 -27.45 7.84 4.02
N TYR A 213 -28.56 8.55 4.18
CA TYR A 213 -28.67 9.72 5.05
C TYR A 213 -29.29 9.29 6.37
N ARG A 214 -28.52 9.33 7.46
CA ARG A 214 -29.07 9.12 8.80
C ARG A 214 -29.54 10.42 9.38
N LEU A 215 -30.85 10.54 9.62
CA LEU A 215 -31.46 11.79 10.03
C LEU A 215 -32.66 11.59 10.96
N LYS A 216 -33.05 12.67 11.61
CA LYS A 216 -34.24 12.77 12.46
C LYS A 216 -35.06 13.97 12.02
N LEU A 217 -36.38 13.79 11.90
CA LEU A 217 -37.33 14.85 11.60
C LEU A 217 -38.23 15.08 12.82
N GLU A 218 -38.33 16.33 13.25
CA GLU A 218 -39.15 16.73 14.39
C GLU A 218 -40.03 17.92 14.00
N ASN A 219 -41.04 18.24 14.82
CA ASN A 219 -41.81 19.48 14.66
C ASN A 219 -42.34 19.70 13.22
N ILE A 220 -42.79 18.64 12.55
CA ILE A 220 -43.33 18.71 11.19
C ILE A 220 -44.55 19.65 11.18
N ASP A 221 -44.65 20.57 10.21
CA ASP A 221 -45.80 21.49 10.12
C ASP A 221 -47.11 20.71 9.95
N PRO A 222 -48.07 20.83 10.89
CA PRO A 222 -49.31 20.06 10.86
C PRO A 222 -50.24 20.44 9.70
N ARG A 223 -49.96 21.53 8.98
CA ARG A 223 -50.75 22.02 7.83
C ARG A 223 -50.32 21.41 6.50
N LEU A 224 -49.25 20.62 6.49
CA LEU A 224 -48.71 20.03 5.27
C LEU A 224 -49.67 18.98 4.69
N LYS A 225 -49.76 18.98 3.37
CA LYS A 225 -50.39 17.91 2.58
C LYS A 225 -49.40 16.76 2.42
N GLU A 226 -49.94 15.57 2.14
CA GLU A 226 -49.10 14.37 1.98
C GLU A 226 -48.11 14.47 0.81
N SER A 227 -48.41 15.29 -0.20
CA SER A 227 -47.53 15.59 -1.33
C SER A 227 -46.42 16.59 -1.02
N ASP A 228 -46.46 17.26 0.14
CA ASP A 228 -45.50 18.31 0.45
C ASP A 228 -44.12 17.71 0.77
N ARG A 229 -43.09 18.33 0.22
CA ARG A 229 -41.70 17.88 0.31
C ARG A 229 -41.12 18.26 1.66
N LEU A 230 -40.48 17.31 2.32
CA LEU A 230 -39.69 17.55 3.53
C LEU A 230 -38.22 17.76 3.16
N LEU A 231 -37.68 16.86 2.33
CA LEU A 231 -36.29 16.86 1.90
C LEU A 231 -36.19 16.69 0.38
N SER A 232 -35.07 17.11 -0.18
CA SER A 232 -34.71 16.75 -1.55
C SER A 232 -33.24 16.42 -1.68
N ILE A 233 -32.94 15.43 -2.50
CA ILE A 233 -31.60 14.95 -2.73
C ILE A 233 -31.17 15.34 -4.12
N GLU A 234 -29.99 15.93 -4.19
CA GLU A 234 -29.36 16.29 -5.45
C GLU A 234 -27.94 15.77 -5.46
N ILE A 235 -27.66 14.96 -6.46
CA ILE A 235 -26.36 14.34 -6.65
C ILE A 235 -25.70 15.04 -7.82
N TYR A 236 -24.54 15.63 -7.56
CA TYR A 236 -23.79 16.37 -8.55
C TYR A 236 -22.30 16.10 -8.45
N GLY A 237 -21.62 16.37 -9.55
CA GLY A 237 -20.17 16.32 -9.65
C GLY A 237 -19.61 17.46 -10.49
N HIS A 238 -18.29 17.47 -10.64
CA HIS A 238 -17.59 18.50 -11.40
C HIS A 238 -16.77 17.84 -12.51
N GLU A 239 -16.81 18.41 -13.71
CA GLU A 239 -16.03 17.91 -14.85
C GLU A 239 -14.53 18.29 -14.74
N GLY A 240 -13.64 17.28 -14.88
CA GLY A 240 -12.17 17.42 -15.04
C GLY A 240 -11.32 17.18 -13.78
N ARG A 241 -10.01 16.90 -13.96
CA ARG A 241 -9.03 16.61 -12.90
C ARG A 241 -8.66 17.75 -11.96
N ASP A 242 -8.30 18.90 -12.52
CA ASP A 242 -7.46 19.87 -11.79
C ASP A 242 -8.19 21.15 -11.37
N HIS A 243 -9.38 21.42 -11.91
CA HIS A 243 -10.03 22.73 -11.80
C HIS A 243 -11.52 22.58 -11.46
N PHE A 244 -11.82 22.56 -10.15
CA PHE A 244 -13.20 22.51 -9.59
C PHE A 244 -14.10 23.71 -9.94
N GLY A 245 -13.63 24.63 -10.79
CA GLY A 245 -14.39 25.79 -11.28
C GLY A 245 -15.25 25.51 -12.53
N LYS A 246 -15.30 24.26 -13.02
CA LYS A 246 -16.13 23.86 -14.16
C LYS A 246 -17.52 23.36 -13.74
N LYS A 247 -18.41 23.33 -14.75
CA LYS A 247 -19.85 23.06 -14.71
C LYS A 247 -20.22 21.94 -13.73
N MET A 248 -21.10 22.27 -12.79
CA MET A 248 -21.80 21.30 -11.96
C MET A 248 -22.68 20.45 -12.88
N THR A 249 -22.40 19.15 -12.93
CA THR A 249 -23.25 18.21 -13.65
C THR A 249 -24.05 17.42 -12.64
N THR A 250 -25.36 17.64 -12.66
CA THR A 250 -26.33 16.86 -11.88
C THR A 250 -26.65 15.59 -12.65
N VAL A 251 -26.78 14.45 -11.96
CA VAL A 251 -27.26 13.21 -12.56
C VAL A 251 -28.67 13.44 -13.14
N LYS A 252 -28.79 13.34 -14.48
CA LYS A 252 -30.05 13.53 -15.21
C LYS A 252 -30.78 12.20 -15.42
N GLU A 253 -31.57 11.85 -14.40
CA GLU A 253 -32.69 10.87 -14.37
C GLU A 253 -32.38 9.37 -14.41
N GLY A 254 -33.02 8.63 -13.49
CA GLY A 254 -32.89 7.19 -13.33
C GLY A 254 -32.95 6.63 -11.91
N LEU A 255 -33.37 7.38 -10.86
CA LEU A 255 -33.48 6.88 -9.47
C LEU A 255 -34.57 5.79 -9.32
N SER A 256 -34.32 4.60 -9.88
CA SER A 256 -35.19 3.41 -9.93
C SER A 256 -36.57 3.64 -10.56
N GLN A 257 -37.15 2.59 -11.15
CA GLN A 257 -38.53 2.62 -11.68
C GLN A 257 -39.64 2.78 -10.60
N GLN A 258 -39.29 3.17 -9.37
CA GLN A 258 -40.25 3.37 -8.27
C GLN A 258 -40.22 4.80 -7.74
N LYS A 259 -41.06 5.66 -8.33
CA LYS A 259 -41.33 7.06 -7.95
C LYS A 259 -40.10 7.98 -8.02
N ASP A 260 -40.35 9.27 -8.22
CA ASP A 260 -39.31 10.31 -8.26
C ASP A 260 -38.72 10.50 -6.85
N ARG A 261 -37.83 9.56 -6.44
CA ARG A 261 -37.23 9.46 -5.10
C ARG A 261 -36.28 10.61 -4.76
N ARG A 262 -36.10 11.61 -5.64
CA ARG A 262 -35.36 12.83 -5.26
C ARG A 262 -36.06 13.60 -4.14
N HIS A 263 -37.35 13.38 -3.95
CA HIS A 263 -38.15 14.10 -2.97
C HIS A 263 -38.65 13.15 -1.91
N PHE A 264 -38.30 13.42 -0.65
CA PHE A 264 -38.88 12.74 0.50
C PHE A 264 -40.04 13.58 1.01
N THR A 265 -41.27 13.06 0.89
CA THR A 265 -42.51 13.77 1.21
C THR A 265 -43.06 13.38 2.57
N LEU A 266 -44.10 14.12 3.01
CA LEU A 266 -44.83 13.74 4.23
C LEU A 266 -45.51 12.36 4.10
N ALA A 267 -46.01 11.99 2.91
CA ALA A 267 -46.52 10.63 2.67
C ALA A 267 -45.46 9.57 2.95
N ASP A 268 -44.23 9.79 2.48
CA ASP A 268 -43.12 8.83 2.65
C ASP A 268 -42.73 8.69 4.13
N TYR A 269 -42.64 9.82 4.85
CA TYR A 269 -42.40 9.80 6.30
C TYR A 269 -43.46 9.03 7.08
N LYS A 270 -44.74 9.24 6.75
CA LYS A 270 -45.85 8.49 7.36
C LYS A 270 -45.78 6.99 7.02
N ALA A 271 -45.40 6.64 5.80
CA ALA A 271 -45.26 5.26 5.35
C ALA A 271 -44.16 4.50 6.11
N LEU A 272 -43.13 5.21 6.59
CA LEU A 272 -42.11 4.66 7.50
C LEU A 272 -42.58 4.51 8.96
N GLY A 273 -43.86 4.79 9.25
CA GLY A 273 -44.41 4.72 10.60
C GLY A 273 -44.16 5.97 11.45
N SER A 274 -43.77 7.10 10.84
CA SER A 274 -43.49 8.37 11.54
C SER A 274 -42.46 8.23 12.67
N PRO A 275 -41.22 7.78 12.38
CA PRO A 275 -40.21 7.48 13.40
C PRO A 275 -39.88 8.67 14.32
N GLU A 276 -39.83 8.43 15.63
CA GLU A 276 -39.55 9.48 16.65
C GLU A 276 -38.05 9.76 16.87
N GLY A 277 -37.16 8.98 16.24
CA GLY A 277 -35.71 9.06 16.42
C GLY A 277 -34.96 9.15 15.09
N TYR A 278 -33.66 8.86 15.12
CA TYR A 278 -32.89 8.70 13.89
C TYR A 278 -33.42 7.53 13.08
N PHE A 279 -33.55 7.76 11.78
CA PHE A 279 -33.85 6.75 10.78
C PHE A 279 -32.98 7.00 9.55
N ASP A 280 -32.87 5.98 8.71
CA ASP A 280 -31.99 5.99 7.56
C ASP A 280 -32.83 6.14 6.29
N LEU A 281 -32.46 7.11 5.44
CA LEU A 281 -32.97 7.23 4.08
C LEU A 281 -31.90 6.77 3.11
N GLU A 282 -32.14 5.63 2.46
CA GLU A 282 -31.20 5.01 1.52
C GLU A 282 -31.65 5.22 0.07
N TYR A 283 -30.69 5.60 -0.78
CA TYR A 283 -30.88 5.81 -2.21
C TYR A 283 -29.84 5.00 -2.98
N ALA A 284 -30.28 4.33 -4.04
CA ALA A 284 -29.41 3.64 -4.97
C ALA A 284 -29.36 4.44 -6.27
N ILE A 285 -28.15 4.67 -6.77
CA ILE A 285 -27.89 5.33 -8.07
C ILE A 285 -27.14 4.34 -8.92
N SER A 286 -27.67 4.02 -10.11
CA SER A 286 -26.99 3.08 -10.99
C SER A 286 -25.66 3.67 -11.48
N TYR A 287 -24.68 2.80 -11.69
CA TYR A 287 -23.40 3.22 -12.29
C TYR A 287 -23.59 3.82 -13.69
N ASN A 288 -24.55 3.30 -14.46
CA ASN A 288 -24.91 3.86 -15.75
C ASN A 288 -25.36 5.33 -15.65
N ASP A 289 -26.21 5.68 -14.69
CA ASP A 289 -26.63 7.09 -14.52
C ASP A 289 -25.45 7.99 -14.14
N LEU A 290 -24.53 7.49 -13.29
CA LEU A 290 -23.32 8.23 -12.91
C LEU A 290 -22.37 8.45 -14.10
N ARG A 291 -22.26 7.45 -14.98
CA ARG A 291 -21.45 7.52 -16.21
C ARG A 291 -22.07 8.44 -17.25
N GLU A 292 -23.37 8.34 -17.49
CA GLU A 292 -24.10 9.24 -18.39
C GLU A 292 -23.99 10.71 -17.93
N ALA A 293 -23.95 10.92 -16.62
CA ALA A 293 -23.70 12.23 -16.02
C ALA A 293 -22.23 12.68 -16.08
N GLY A 294 -21.29 11.83 -16.51
CA GLY A 294 -19.85 12.13 -16.53
C GLY A 294 -19.20 12.23 -15.14
N ILE A 295 -19.89 11.77 -14.09
CA ILE A 295 -19.41 11.76 -12.70
C ILE A 295 -18.64 10.48 -12.41
N MET A 296 -18.87 9.40 -13.15
CA MET A 296 -18.09 8.16 -13.08
C MET A 296 -17.47 7.87 -14.46
N SER A 297 -16.21 7.42 -14.48
CA SER A 297 -15.51 7.14 -15.74
C SER A 297 -14.52 5.99 -15.60
N ASP A 298 -14.41 5.17 -16.65
CA ASP A 298 -13.34 4.18 -16.87
C ASP A 298 -12.12 4.79 -17.58
N ASP A 299 -12.20 6.04 -18.05
CA ASP A 299 -11.06 6.83 -18.51
C ASP A 299 -10.33 7.45 -17.29
N LEU A 300 -9.24 6.80 -16.90
CA LEU A 300 -8.45 7.12 -15.72
C LEU A 300 -7.33 8.13 -15.99
N ASP A 301 -7.09 8.56 -17.22
CA ASP A 301 -6.08 9.56 -17.60
C ASP A 301 -6.65 10.83 -18.29
N ASP A 302 -7.98 10.94 -18.43
CA ASP A 302 -8.71 12.02 -19.13
C ASP A 302 -8.25 12.16 -20.59
N ASN A 303 -7.79 11.04 -21.17
CA ASN A 303 -7.25 10.99 -22.50
C ASN A 303 -8.20 10.16 -23.38
N PRO A 304 -8.95 10.78 -24.32
CA PRO A 304 -9.87 10.03 -25.17
C PRO A 304 -9.15 9.05 -26.12
N ASP A 305 -7.83 9.17 -26.27
CA ASP A 305 -7.02 8.29 -27.12
C ASP A 305 -6.52 7.03 -26.37
N THR A 306 -6.66 6.95 -25.04
CA THR A 306 -6.38 5.73 -24.27
C THR A 306 -7.64 4.87 -24.18
N SER A 307 -7.41 3.55 -24.19
CA SER A 307 -8.53 2.62 -24.01
C SER A 307 -9.08 2.72 -22.59
N PRO A 308 -10.41 2.66 -22.41
CA PRO A 308 -11.02 2.61 -21.09
C PRO A 308 -10.38 1.54 -20.20
N HIS A 309 -10.24 1.85 -18.92
CA HIS A 309 -9.69 0.91 -17.97
C HIS A 309 -10.64 -0.26 -17.81
N TRP A 310 -10.17 -1.44 -18.22
CA TRP A 310 -10.98 -2.66 -18.26
C TRP A 310 -11.46 -3.14 -16.89
N TRP A 311 -10.88 -2.61 -15.79
CA TRP A 311 -11.09 -3.15 -14.46
C TRP A 311 -11.70 -2.18 -13.44
N TRP A 312 -11.65 -0.88 -13.71
CA TRP A 312 -12.00 0.13 -12.71
C TRP A 312 -12.82 1.25 -13.31
N PHE A 313 -13.78 1.72 -12.53
CA PHE A 313 -14.32 3.07 -12.64
C PHE A 313 -13.67 3.95 -11.58
N ALA A 314 -13.46 5.23 -11.89
CA ALA A 314 -13.17 6.26 -10.92
C ALA A 314 -14.35 7.22 -10.82
N LEU A 315 -14.70 7.60 -9.59
CA LEU A 315 -15.70 8.63 -9.35
C LEU A 315 -15.04 10.01 -9.39
N ARG A 316 -15.36 10.78 -10.43
CA ARG A 316 -14.91 12.15 -10.66
C ARG A 316 -15.73 13.10 -9.79
N HIS A 317 -15.27 13.30 -8.56
CA HIS A 317 -15.77 14.29 -7.60
C HIS A 317 -17.29 14.24 -7.37
N PHE A 318 -17.70 13.66 -6.24
CA PHE A 318 -19.09 13.38 -5.93
C PHE A 318 -19.60 14.16 -4.72
N ALA A 319 -20.79 14.77 -4.86
CA ALA A 319 -21.41 15.60 -3.82
C ALA A 319 -22.85 15.11 -3.53
N PRO A 320 -23.13 14.60 -2.31
CA PRO A 320 -24.43 14.04 -1.94
C PRO A 320 -25.36 15.11 -1.36
N GLY A 321 -25.70 16.12 -2.15
CA GLY A 321 -26.49 17.27 -1.69
C GLY A 321 -27.82 16.88 -1.05
N LEU A 322 -28.11 17.46 0.12
CA LEU A 322 -29.38 17.34 0.83
C LEU A 322 -29.99 18.72 1.05
N TYR A 323 -31.10 19.00 0.39
CA TYR A 323 -31.88 20.22 0.54
C TYR A 323 -33.06 20.03 1.50
N TRP A 324 -33.20 20.93 2.45
CA TRP A 324 -34.29 20.95 3.43
C TRP A 324 -35.30 22.04 3.10
N HIS A 325 -36.58 21.67 3.01
CA HIS A 325 -37.67 22.56 2.56
C HIS A 325 -38.24 23.48 3.64
N GLY A 326 -37.73 23.45 4.88
CA GLY A 326 -38.23 24.32 5.95
C GLY A 326 -39.54 23.85 6.59
N ASN A 327 -39.99 22.63 6.29
CA ASN A 327 -41.30 22.12 6.68
C ASN A 327 -41.30 21.30 7.99
N SER A 328 -40.13 21.07 8.57
CA SER A 328 -39.90 20.34 9.82
C SER A 328 -38.58 20.78 10.43
N ASP A 329 -38.33 20.50 11.70
CA ASP A 329 -36.94 20.47 12.20
C ASP A 329 -36.23 19.26 11.57
N LEU A 330 -34.95 19.43 11.24
CA LEU A 330 -34.09 18.39 10.67
C LEU A 330 -32.81 18.29 11.52
N THR A 331 -32.46 17.08 11.93
CA THR A 331 -31.14 16.77 12.48
C THR A 331 -30.50 15.70 11.60
N LEU A 332 -29.37 16.03 10.98
CA LEU A 332 -28.58 15.13 10.12
C LEU A 332 -27.34 14.67 10.87
N ASP A 333 -27.17 13.36 11.00
CA ASP A 333 -26.06 12.71 11.71
C ASP A 333 -24.88 12.54 10.75
N TYR A 334 -25.00 11.61 9.80
CA TYR A 334 -23.99 11.33 8.79
C TYR A 334 -24.60 10.94 7.45
N ILE A 335 -23.72 10.88 6.45
CA ILE A 335 -23.98 10.32 5.13
C ILE A 335 -23.00 9.18 4.91
N ASP A 336 -23.49 7.99 4.57
CA ASP A 336 -22.65 6.84 4.19
C ASP A 336 -22.72 6.61 2.69
N PHE A 337 -21.58 6.26 2.08
CA PHE A 337 -21.48 5.71 0.74
C PHE A 337 -21.01 4.27 0.81
N GLU A 338 -21.66 3.43 0.02
CA GLU A 338 -21.34 2.01 -0.09
C GLU A 338 -21.52 1.57 -1.54
N ASP A 339 -20.54 0.85 -2.09
CA ASP A 339 -20.70 0.23 -3.41
C ASP A 339 -21.38 -1.14 -3.36
N GLN A 340 -21.79 -1.64 -4.52
CA GLN A 340 -22.51 -2.90 -4.62
C GLN A 340 -21.76 -4.07 -3.99
N ILE A 341 -20.45 -4.20 -4.23
CA ILE A 341 -19.66 -5.32 -3.71
C ILE A 341 -19.53 -5.25 -2.19
N HIS A 342 -19.23 -4.07 -1.64
CA HIS A 342 -19.13 -3.88 -0.20
C HIS A 342 -20.47 -4.19 0.48
N ARG A 343 -21.58 -3.75 -0.14
CA ARG A 343 -22.92 -4.06 0.33
C ARG A 343 -23.20 -5.56 0.34
N ASP A 344 -22.85 -6.25 -0.74
CA ASP A 344 -23.06 -7.69 -0.87
C ASP A 344 -22.26 -8.45 0.21
N LEU A 345 -21.00 -8.07 0.44
CA LEU A 345 -20.15 -8.58 1.53
C LEU A 345 -20.80 -8.39 2.90
N ARG A 346 -21.24 -7.16 3.20
CA ARG A 346 -21.82 -6.80 4.51
C ARG A 346 -23.16 -7.48 4.78
N LEU A 347 -24.02 -7.59 3.76
CA LEU A 347 -25.37 -8.13 3.92
C LEU A 347 -25.41 -9.67 3.88
N ASN A 348 -24.43 -10.32 3.22
CA ASN A 348 -24.38 -11.77 3.08
C ASN A 348 -23.09 -12.37 3.67
N PRO A 349 -22.71 -12.04 4.92
CA PRO A 349 -21.39 -12.34 5.46
C PRO A 349 -21.08 -13.84 5.49
N ARG A 350 -22.10 -14.67 5.74
CA ARG A 350 -21.94 -16.13 5.85
C ARG A 350 -21.67 -16.78 4.49
N GLU A 351 -22.38 -16.33 3.46
CA GLU A 351 -22.21 -16.81 2.09
C GLU A 351 -20.85 -16.39 1.52
N PHE A 352 -20.48 -15.12 1.67
CA PHE A 352 -19.18 -14.65 1.21
C PHE A 352 -18.04 -15.34 1.96
N LYS A 353 -18.15 -15.50 3.28
CA LYS A 353 -17.16 -16.26 4.04
C LYS A 353 -17.01 -17.68 3.49
N GLU A 354 -18.08 -18.44 3.36
CA GLU A 354 -18.02 -19.82 2.86
C GLU A 354 -17.37 -19.90 1.47
N ASN A 355 -17.87 -19.12 0.51
CA ASN A 355 -17.43 -19.23 -0.87
C ASN A 355 -16.05 -18.60 -1.15
N ILE A 356 -15.62 -17.58 -0.39
CA ILE A 356 -14.24 -17.08 -0.46
C ILE A 356 -13.27 -18.18 -0.04
N ASN A 357 -13.56 -18.86 1.07
CA ASN A 357 -12.70 -19.94 1.54
C ASN A 357 -12.69 -21.12 0.55
N ASP A 358 -13.84 -21.45 -0.05
CA ASP A 358 -13.91 -22.49 -1.08
C ASP A 358 -13.14 -22.11 -2.35
N ARG A 359 -13.18 -20.84 -2.76
CA ARG A 359 -12.36 -20.32 -3.87
C ARG A 359 -10.87 -20.43 -3.56
N ILE A 360 -10.44 -20.09 -2.36
CA ILE A 360 -9.03 -20.24 -1.96
C ILE A 360 -8.63 -21.73 -1.96
N ARG A 361 -9.48 -22.63 -1.42
CA ARG A 361 -9.25 -24.08 -1.47
C ARG A 361 -9.12 -24.61 -2.89
N GLU A 362 -10.01 -24.19 -3.79
CA GLU A 362 -9.93 -24.52 -5.22
C GLU A 362 -8.56 -24.16 -5.82
N LEU A 363 -8.01 -22.99 -5.48
CA LEU A 363 -6.74 -22.51 -6.00
C LEU A 363 -5.51 -23.23 -5.43
N ILE A 364 -5.58 -23.72 -4.20
CA ILE A 364 -4.47 -24.46 -3.57
C ILE A 364 -4.53 -25.97 -3.83
N ASP A 365 -5.71 -26.52 -4.13
CA ASP A 365 -5.92 -27.95 -4.35
C ASP A 365 -5.68 -28.40 -5.82
N ILE A 366 -5.57 -27.47 -6.77
CA ILE A 366 -5.17 -27.78 -8.16
C ILE A 366 -3.71 -28.23 -8.24
N PRO A 367 -3.29 -28.93 -9.32
CA PRO A 367 -1.88 -29.28 -9.52
C PRO A 367 -0.96 -28.05 -9.44
N GLY A 368 0.11 -28.16 -8.63
CA GLY A 368 1.02 -27.05 -8.31
C GLY A 368 0.46 -26.01 -7.34
N GLY A 369 -0.84 -26.04 -6.97
CA GLY A 369 -1.48 -25.05 -6.10
C GLY A 369 -0.96 -25.00 -4.66
N HIS A 370 -0.40 -26.10 -4.17
CA HIS A 370 0.17 -26.19 -2.82
C HIS A 370 1.35 -25.24 -2.58
N ILE A 371 1.95 -24.66 -3.63
CA ILE A 371 3.05 -23.67 -3.52
C ILE A 371 2.53 -22.25 -3.23
N VAL A 372 1.21 -22.02 -3.24
CA VAL A 372 0.61 -20.72 -2.96
C VAL A 372 0.73 -20.42 -1.47
N ARG A 373 1.70 -19.57 -1.12
CA ARG A 373 2.03 -19.21 0.26
C ARG A 373 1.18 -18.04 0.77
N TYR A 374 0.76 -17.15 -0.13
CA TYR A 374 -0.03 -15.96 0.21
C TYR A 374 -1.07 -15.64 -0.88
N ILE A 375 -2.20 -15.04 -0.47
CA ILE A 375 -3.19 -14.47 -1.39
C ILE A 375 -3.06 -12.94 -1.41
N TYR A 376 -2.75 -12.37 -2.56
CA TYR A 376 -2.59 -10.93 -2.72
C TYR A 376 -3.95 -10.25 -2.90
N THR A 377 -4.21 -9.21 -2.11
CA THR A 377 -5.41 -8.38 -2.24
C THR A 377 -5.16 -7.18 -3.16
N MET A 378 -6.02 -6.16 -3.13
CA MET A 378 -5.80 -4.92 -3.85
C MET A 378 -4.41 -4.36 -3.56
N ASP A 379 -3.70 -4.05 -4.64
CA ASP A 379 -2.42 -3.33 -4.59
C ASP A 379 -2.65 -1.89 -4.17
N GLU A 380 -1.89 -1.42 -3.19
CA GLU A 380 -1.97 -0.04 -2.65
C GLU A 380 -3.43 0.39 -2.39
N PRO A 381 -4.16 -0.34 -1.50
CA PRO A 381 -5.57 -0.07 -1.28
C PRO A 381 -5.76 1.39 -0.90
N GLN A 382 -6.85 2.01 -1.31
CA GLN A 382 -7.19 3.39 -0.93
C GLN A 382 -8.07 3.41 0.32
N GLN A 383 -8.30 4.59 0.90
CA GLN A 383 -9.03 4.72 2.17
C GLN A 383 -10.42 4.06 2.14
N GLY A 384 -11.14 4.15 1.01
CA GLY A 384 -12.45 3.51 0.84
C GLY A 384 -12.41 2.00 0.92
N ASN A 385 -11.26 1.39 0.62
CA ASN A 385 -11.08 -0.04 0.50
C ASN A 385 -10.80 -0.73 1.84
N LEU A 386 -10.45 0.04 2.87
CA LEU A 386 -9.99 -0.52 4.14
C LEU A 386 -11.08 -1.28 4.90
N SER A 387 -12.34 -0.86 4.77
CA SER A 387 -13.48 -1.59 5.36
C SER A 387 -13.61 -2.99 4.76
N ALA A 388 -13.51 -3.09 3.43
CA ALA A 388 -13.56 -4.34 2.70
C ALA A 388 -12.39 -5.26 3.06
N LEU A 389 -11.18 -4.72 3.09
CA LEU A 389 -9.99 -5.46 3.50
C LEU A 389 -10.11 -6.03 4.92
N ASN A 390 -10.64 -5.24 5.86
CA ASN A 390 -10.88 -5.75 7.21
C ASN A 390 -11.90 -6.91 7.21
N MET A 391 -13.00 -6.80 6.46
CA MET A 391 -13.98 -7.89 6.33
C MET A 391 -13.36 -9.15 5.70
N LEU A 392 -12.57 -9.01 4.64
CA LEU A 392 -11.91 -10.15 4.00
C LEU A 392 -10.94 -10.86 4.94
N ARG A 393 -10.19 -10.11 5.75
CA ARG A 393 -9.34 -10.69 6.81
C ARG A 393 -10.15 -11.52 7.81
N GLU A 394 -11.33 -11.06 8.20
CA GLU A 394 -12.22 -11.79 9.12
C GLU A 394 -12.89 -13.02 8.46
N TYR A 395 -13.03 -13.00 7.13
CA TYR A 395 -13.69 -14.06 6.37
C TYR A 395 -12.75 -15.21 6.03
N VAL A 396 -11.49 -14.94 5.69
CA VAL A 396 -10.51 -15.99 5.38
C VAL A 396 -10.16 -16.78 6.65
N ASP A 397 -10.26 -18.11 6.56
CA ASP A 397 -9.95 -19.02 7.66
C ASP A 397 -8.44 -19.08 7.91
N GLU A 398 -8.04 -19.13 9.19
CA GLU A 398 -6.63 -19.14 9.61
C GLU A 398 -5.80 -20.32 9.05
N SER A 399 -6.46 -21.39 8.61
CA SER A 399 -5.80 -22.56 8.01
C SER A 399 -5.45 -22.39 6.52
N LEU A 400 -5.93 -21.32 5.88
CA LEU A 400 -5.67 -21.02 4.47
C LEU A 400 -4.52 -20.01 4.33
N PRO A 401 -3.92 -19.87 3.13
CA PRO A 401 -2.86 -18.90 2.92
C PRO A 401 -3.31 -17.48 3.33
N PRO A 402 -2.51 -16.76 4.14
CA PRO A 402 -2.92 -15.46 4.66
C PRO A 402 -2.95 -14.40 3.56
N LEU A 403 -3.74 -13.35 3.82
CA LEU A 403 -3.86 -12.20 2.92
C LEU A 403 -2.60 -11.31 3.00
N ALA A 404 -2.04 -10.99 1.85
CA ALA A 404 -0.95 -10.05 1.71
C ALA A 404 -1.41 -8.78 0.97
N THR A 405 -0.95 -7.62 1.43
CA THR A 405 -1.26 -6.34 0.80
C THR A 405 -0.04 -5.43 0.79
N ALA A 406 0.24 -4.82 -0.36
CA ALA A 406 1.25 -3.77 -0.42
C ALA A 406 0.70 -2.43 0.03
N THR A 407 1.53 -1.69 0.75
CA THR A 407 1.21 -0.35 1.22
C THR A 407 2.26 0.63 0.72
N TYR A 408 1.85 1.55 -0.14
CA TYR A 408 2.73 2.53 -0.76
C TYR A 408 2.66 3.89 -0.07
N ASP A 409 3.83 4.53 0.11
CA ASP A 409 3.93 5.80 0.85
C ASP A 409 4.30 7.02 -0.02
N ILE A 410 4.89 6.87 -1.21
CA ILE A 410 5.57 8.02 -1.84
C ILE A 410 4.64 9.00 -2.58
N HIS A 411 3.35 8.67 -2.72
CA HIS A 411 2.32 9.59 -3.24
C HIS A 411 1.15 9.80 -2.29
N SER A 412 1.23 9.24 -1.09
CA SER A 412 0.22 9.45 -0.08
C SER A 412 0.30 10.93 0.39
N ARG A 413 -0.82 11.67 0.32
CA ARG A 413 -0.89 13.11 0.64
C ARG A 413 -0.52 13.37 2.12
N LYS A 414 0.71 13.78 2.43
CA LYS A 414 1.07 14.20 3.81
C LYS A 414 0.31 15.45 4.25
N PHE A 415 -0.82 15.26 4.93
CA PHE A 415 -1.58 16.33 5.58
C PHE A 415 -0.98 16.66 6.93
N ARG A 416 -0.86 17.94 7.27
CA ARG A 416 -0.52 18.32 8.64
C ARG A 416 -1.79 18.22 9.48
N MET A 417 -1.85 17.26 10.40
CA MET A 417 -3.04 17.01 11.22
C MET A 417 -3.00 17.78 12.55
N ALA A 418 -1.81 18.00 13.10
CA ALA A 418 -1.58 18.85 14.27
C ALA A 418 -0.18 19.49 14.24
N LYS A 419 0.24 20.14 15.33
CA LYS A 419 1.62 20.62 15.47
C LYS A 419 2.56 19.42 15.44
N ASP A 420 3.36 19.34 14.37
CA ASP A 420 4.37 18.29 14.15
C ASP A 420 3.81 16.86 14.00
N GLN A 421 2.50 16.70 13.81
CA GLN A 421 1.86 15.44 13.46
C GLN A 421 1.35 15.48 12.02
N TYR A 422 1.72 14.47 11.25
CA TYR A 422 1.34 14.33 9.86
C TYR A 422 0.55 13.05 9.66
N TRP A 423 -0.40 13.12 8.73
CA TRP A 423 -1.05 11.96 8.18
C TRP A 423 0.00 11.04 7.53
N TYR A 424 -0.18 9.73 7.78
CA TYR A 424 0.72 8.70 7.30
C TYR A 424 -0.10 7.47 6.90
N TYR A 425 -0.26 7.28 5.59
CA TYR A 425 -1.16 6.27 5.03
C TYR A 425 -0.88 4.83 5.46
N PRO A 426 0.39 4.36 5.45
CA PRO A 426 0.68 3.00 5.89
C PRO A 426 0.29 2.74 7.35
N GLN A 427 0.34 3.75 8.23
CA GLN A 427 -0.16 3.58 9.60
C GLN A 427 -1.66 3.33 9.63
N MET A 428 -2.45 4.05 8.83
CA MET A 428 -3.90 3.82 8.79
C MET A 428 -4.22 2.39 8.32
N VAL A 429 -3.54 1.89 7.28
CA VAL A 429 -3.75 0.52 6.80
C VAL A 429 -3.48 -0.49 7.93
N ARG A 430 -2.41 -0.29 8.71
CA ARG A 430 -2.11 -1.14 9.88
C ARG A 430 -3.18 -1.03 10.96
N ASP A 431 -3.58 0.18 11.32
CA ASP A 431 -4.48 0.42 12.46
C ASP A 431 -5.90 -0.07 12.17
N ILE A 432 -6.36 0.04 10.91
CA ILE A 432 -7.73 -0.34 10.48
C ILE A 432 -7.80 -1.78 9.98
N CYS A 433 -6.95 -2.16 9.01
CA CYS A 433 -7.06 -3.47 8.36
C CYS A 433 -6.32 -4.55 9.14
N GLN A 434 -5.29 -4.17 9.90
CA GLN A 434 -4.41 -5.09 10.61
C GLN A 434 -3.99 -6.29 9.74
N PRO A 435 -3.33 -6.06 8.59
CA PRO A 435 -3.02 -7.12 7.63
C PRO A 435 -2.07 -8.15 8.27
N PRO A 436 -2.31 -9.46 8.06
CA PRO A 436 -1.39 -10.49 8.56
C PRO A 436 -0.04 -10.42 7.85
N VAL A 437 0.00 -10.03 6.57
CA VAL A 437 1.26 -9.83 5.85
C VAL A 437 1.31 -8.39 5.33
N MET A 438 2.22 -7.60 5.88
CA MET A 438 2.43 -6.20 5.47
C MET A 438 3.60 -6.11 4.50
N MET A 439 3.32 -5.61 3.29
CA MET A 439 4.33 -5.44 2.24
C MET A 439 4.59 -3.96 1.95
N PRO A 440 5.39 -3.24 2.76
CA PRO A 440 5.62 -1.82 2.51
C PRO A 440 6.42 -1.63 1.23
N ASP A 441 5.81 -0.89 0.31
CA ASP A 441 6.38 -0.49 -0.95
C ASP A 441 7.07 0.88 -0.77
N ALA A 442 8.40 0.85 -0.70
CA ALA A 442 9.23 2.02 -0.39
C ALA A 442 10.22 2.30 -1.53
N TYR A 443 9.87 3.23 -2.43
CA TYR A 443 10.73 3.65 -3.55
C TYR A 443 11.28 5.09 -3.37
N PRO A 444 12.38 5.27 -2.62
CA PRO A 444 12.88 6.59 -2.25
C PRO A 444 13.61 7.33 -3.40
N ILE A 445 14.01 6.64 -4.48
CA ILE A 445 14.81 7.23 -5.56
C ILE A 445 13.90 7.68 -6.70
N VAL A 446 13.61 8.98 -6.72
CA VAL A 446 12.70 9.65 -7.65
C VAL A 446 13.40 10.81 -8.35
N PRO A 447 12.85 11.41 -9.43
CA PRO A 447 13.53 12.50 -10.16
C PRO A 447 13.92 13.72 -9.31
N ALA A 448 13.23 13.92 -8.18
CA ALA A 448 13.55 14.98 -7.22
C ALA A 448 14.79 14.67 -6.35
N THR A 449 15.24 13.42 -6.26
CA THR A 449 16.36 13.01 -5.40
C THR A 449 17.66 13.70 -5.79
N ARG A 450 18.42 14.12 -4.78
CA ARG A 450 19.71 14.81 -4.92
C ARG A 450 20.77 14.18 -4.04
N TYR A 451 22.03 14.33 -4.41
CA TYR A 451 23.17 13.69 -3.74
C TYR A 451 24.02 14.67 -2.93
N ASN A 452 23.64 15.96 -2.91
CA ASN A 452 24.32 16.98 -2.11
C ASN A 452 23.51 17.31 -0.83
N PRO A 453 24.13 17.35 0.36
CA PRO A 453 23.43 17.71 1.60
C PRO A 453 22.79 19.10 1.59
N ARG A 454 23.28 20.02 0.75
CA ARG A 454 22.73 21.37 0.62
C ARG A 454 21.32 21.39 0.01
N ASP A 455 20.89 20.29 -0.61
CA ASP A 455 19.57 20.16 -1.23
C ASP A 455 18.44 19.85 -0.23
N GLY A 456 18.75 19.83 1.07
CA GLY A 456 17.76 19.75 2.14
C GLY A 456 16.90 18.50 2.03
N ARG A 457 15.57 18.66 2.00
CA ARG A 457 14.61 17.52 1.97
C ARG A 457 14.84 16.53 0.82
N ASN A 458 15.36 17.01 -0.31
CA ASN A 458 15.58 16.18 -1.49
C ASN A 458 16.92 15.41 -1.44
N PHE A 459 17.76 15.68 -0.43
CA PHE A 459 19.01 14.96 -0.23
C PHE A 459 18.73 13.47 0.03
N LEU A 460 19.49 12.60 -0.62
CA LEU A 460 19.36 11.14 -0.59
C LEU A 460 19.12 10.60 0.82
N GLN A 461 19.90 11.02 1.82
CA GLN A 461 19.78 10.46 3.16
C GLN A 461 18.44 10.84 3.82
N ASN A 462 17.96 12.06 3.59
CA ASN A 462 16.64 12.49 4.10
C ASN A 462 15.51 11.73 3.39
N MET A 463 15.67 11.49 2.08
CA MET A 463 14.72 10.68 1.30
C MET A 463 14.68 9.23 1.79
N LEU A 464 15.84 8.62 2.12
CA LEU A 464 15.91 7.28 2.70
C LEU A 464 15.27 7.23 4.10
N ASP A 465 15.60 8.18 4.97
CA ASP A 465 15.07 8.24 6.33
C ASP A 465 13.54 8.37 6.33
N GLU A 466 13.02 9.28 5.50
CA GLU A 466 11.59 9.60 5.43
C GLU A 466 10.77 8.52 4.71
N ARG A 467 11.26 8.03 3.56
CA ARG A 467 10.45 7.22 2.63
C ARG A 467 10.71 5.72 2.70
N LEU A 468 11.75 5.28 3.41
CA LEU A 468 12.12 3.86 3.46
C LEU A 468 12.35 3.37 4.90
N LEU A 469 13.25 4.02 5.64
CA LEU A 469 13.61 3.55 6.98
C LEU A 469 12.51 3.73 8.02
N THR A 470 11.77 4.84 7.96
CA THR A 470 10.62 5.06 8.83
C THR A 470 9.50 4.03 8.57
N PRO A 471 9.06 3.81 7.32
CA PRO A 471 8.13 2.72 7.00
C PRO A 471 8.59 1.34 7.48
N TYR A 472 9.85 0.95 7.24
CA TYR A 472 10.36 -0.36 7.67
C TYR A 472 10.37 -0.52 9.19
N LYS A 473 10.79 0.52 9.91
CA LYS A 473 10.74 0.52 11.38
C LYS A 473 9.31 0.31 11.88
N ASN A 474 8.37 1.09 11.35
CA ASN A 474 6.98 1.04 11.77
C ASN A 474 6.32 -0.31 11.43
N ALA A 475 6.69 -0.91 10.29
CA ALA A 475 6.23 -2.25 9.91
C ALA A 475 6.78 -3.31 10.86
N LYS A 476 8.08 -3.25 11.21
CA LYS A 476 8.64 -4.22 12.17
C LYS A 476 8.02 -4.09 13.56
N GLU A 477 7.84 -2.87 14.06
CA GLU A 477 7.18 -2.63 15.35
C GLU A 477 5.76 -3.20 15.37
N TYR A 478 5.02 -3.09 14.25
CA TYR A 478 3.67 -3.63 14.11
C TYR A 478 3.62 -5.17 14.13
N VAL A 479 4.57 -5.86 13.48
CA VAL A 479 4.58 -7.33 13.51
C VAL A 479 5.03 -7.88 14.86
N LEU A 480 5.83 -7.14 15.63
CA LEU A 480 6.19 -7.55 17.00
C LEU A 480 5.00 -7.56 17.97
N GLU A 481 3.88 -6.94 17.63
CA GLU A 481 2.65 -7.00 18.43
C GLU A 481 1.93 -8.35 18.33
N SER A 482 2.21 -9.17 17.30
CA SER A 482 1.61 -10.51 17.15
C SER A 482 2.49 -11.44 16.30
N PRO A 483 2.79 -12.67 16.77
CA PRO A 483 3.62 -13.63 16.03
C PRO A 483 2.98 -14.16 14.74
N GLN A 484 1.71 -13.86 14.48
CA GLN A 484 1.02 -14.24 13.24
C GLN A 484 1.22 -13.22 12.11
N ARG A 485 1.95 -12.13 12.37
CA ARG A 485 2.15 -11.05 11.41
C ARG A 485 3.54 -11.13 10.79
N GLU A 486 3.62 -10.80 9.51
CA GLU A 486 4.86 -10.81 8.74
C GLU A 486 5.12 -9.47 8.06
N PHE A 487 6.40 -9.10 7.99
CA PHE A 487 6.92 -7.89 7.35
C PHE A 487 7.78 -8.29 6.14
N ILE A 488 7.26 -8.05 4.93
CA ILE A 488 7.91 -8.41 3.66
C ILE A 488 8.09 -7.13 2.81
N PRO A 489 9.18 -6.35 2.99
CA PRO A 489 9.40 -5.12 2.26
C PRO A 489 9.60 -5.33 0.76
N ILE A 490 9.25 -4.28 0.00
CA ILE A 490 9.43 -4.22 -1.45
C ILE A 490 10.47 -3.15 -1.80
N PRO A 491 11.78 -3.49 -1.87
CA PRO A 491 12.80 -2.50 -2.18
C PRO A 491 12.80 -2.11 -3.66
N GLN A 492 13.13 -0.85 -3.93
CA GLN A 492 13.28 -0.35 -5.29
C GLN A 492 14.44 -1.03 -6.02
N SER A 493 14.14 -1.72 -7.12
CA SER A 493 15.12 -2.26 -8.07
C SER A 493 14.66 -2.04 -9.51
N PHE A 494 14.19 -0.83 -9.81
CA PHE A 494 13.63 -0.49 -11.13
C PHE A 494 13.65 1.03 -11.34
N GLY A 495 13.26 1.47 -12.54
CA GLY A 495 13.00 2.86 -12.86
C GLY A 495 12.03 3.01 -14.04
N ASP A 496 11.61 4.24 -14.33
CA ASP A 496 10.76 4.55 -15.48
C ASP A 496 11.32 5.75 -16.26
N TRP A 497 11.80 5.49 -17.49
CA TRP A 497 12.44 6.46 -18.35
C TRP A 497 11.52 6.80 -19.51
N ASN A 498 11.25 8.07 -19.80
CA ASN A 498 10.34 8.43 -20.90
C ASN A 498 11.04 8.72 -22.24
N GLY A 499 12.32 8.34 -22.38
CA GLY A 499 13.16 8.67 -23.53
C GLY A 499 13.91 10.00 -23.40
N ARG A 500 13.57 10.83 -22.41
CA ARG A 500 14.19 12.15 -22.17
C ARG A 500 14.57 12.40 -20.72
N GLN A 501 13.75 11.93 -19.80
CA GLN A 501 13.93 12.10 -18.36
C GLN A 501 13.24 10.96 -17.60
N TRP A 502 13.64 10.79 -16.36
CA TRP A 502 12.94 9.92 -15.42
C TRP A 502 11.57 10.52 -15.06
N SER A 503 10.53 9.69 -15.04
CA SER A 503 9.13 10.09 -14.79
C SER A 503 8.75 9.99 -13.31
N SER A 504 8.48 8.78 -12.82
CA SER A 504 8.00 8.50 -11.46
C SER A 504 9.13 8.03 -10.55
N TRP A 505 9.99 7.15 -11.07
CA TRP A 505 11.11 6.54 -10.33
C TRP A 505 12.36 6.54 -11.19
N MET A 506 13.53 6.76 -10.58
CA MET A 506 14.81 6.62 -11.27
C MET A 506 15.43 5.29 -10.93
N LEU A 507 16.08 4.65 -11.91
CA LEU A 507 16.98 3.55 -11.61
C LEU A 507 18.08 4.07 -10.67
N PRO A 508 18.25 3.49 -9.46
CA PRO A 508 19.31 3.90 -8.55
C PRO A 508 20.70 3.63 -9.14
N PRO A 509 21.71 4.50 -8.89
CA PRO A 509 23.10 4.20 -9.22
C PRO A 509 23.64 3.05 -8.36
N LEU A 510 24.78 2.48 -8.76
CA LEU A 510 25.26 1.18 -8.29
C LEU A 510 25.33 1.03 -6.77
N ALA A 511 26.09 1.88 -6.07
CA ALA A 511 26.20 1.78 -4.61
C ALA A 511 24.89 2.08 -3.89
N THR A 512 24.07 2.99 -4.44
CA THR A 512 22.72 3.27 -3.91
C THR A 512 21.82 2.06 -4.06
N GLN A 513 21.84 1.38 -5.20
CA GLN A 513 21.09 0.15 -5.41
C GLN A 513 21.50 -0.91 -4.39
N LYS A 514 22.81 -1.16 -4.20
CA LYS A 514 23.33 -2.08 -3.18
C LYS A 514 22.79 -1.77 -1.78
N ALA A 515 22.86 -0.50 -1.35
CA ALA A 515 22.32 -0.10 -0.05
C ALA A 515 20.82 -0.42 0.06
N LEU A 516 20.02 -0.10 -0.96
CA LEU A 516 18.59 -0.37 -0.95
C LEU A 516 18.27 -1.86 -0.80
N LEU A 517 19.10 -2.75 -1.36
CA LEU A 517 18.93 -4.19 -1.21
C LEU A 517 19.21 -4.69 0.21
N PHE A 518 20.22 -4.13 0.89
CA PHE A 518 20.62 -4.60 2.22
C PHE A 518 19.90 -3.90 3.38
N LEU A 519 19.40 -2.67 3.18
CA LEU A 519 18.75 -1.88 4.24
C LEU A 519 17.57 -2.59 4.94
N PRO A 520 16.72 -3.37 4.24
CA PRO A 520 15.71 -4.19 4.90
C PRO A 520 16.26 -5.04 6.06
N LEU A 521 17.44 -5.64 5.90
CA LEU A 521 18.07 -6.53 6.90
C LEU A 521 18.49 -5.82 8.19
N CYS A 522 18.41 -4.48 8.28
CA CYS A 522 18.54 -3.77 9.56
C CYS A 522 17.25 -3.82 10.41
N TYR A 523 16.13 -4.29 9.84
CA TYR A 523 14.79 -4.25 10.43
C TYR A 523 14.14 -5.63 10.54
N ALA A 524 14.93 -6.71 10.47
CA ALA A 524 14.48 -8.08 10.65
C ALA A 524 13.24 -8.44 9.81
N PRO A 525 13.32 -8.29 8.47
CA PRO A 525 12.20 -8.64 7.61
C PRO A 525 11.97 -10.14 7.69
N ASP A 526 10.72 -10.57 7.50
CA ASP A 526 10.35 -11.99 7.47
C ASP A 526 10.54 -12.57 6.06
N GLY A 527 10.69 -11.71 5.05
CA GLY A 527 10.99 -12.02 3.66
C GLY A 527 11.29 -10.76 2.85
N LEU A 528 11.46 -10.83 1.54
CA LEU A 528 11.72 -9.67 0.69
C LEU A 528 11.22 -9.92 -0.73
N VAL A 529 10.52 -8.96 -1.34
CA VAL A 529 9.99 -9.11 -2.71
C VAL A 529 10.38 -7.90 -3.56
N TYR A 530 11.01 -8.11 -4.71
CA TYR A 530 11.49 -7.02 -5.56
C TYR A 530 10.42 -6.56 -6.56
N TYR A 531 10.33 -5.25 -6.82
CA TYR A 531 9.58 -4.72 -7.95
C TYR A 531 10.55 -4.09 -8.96
N GLN A 532 10.56 -4.47 -10.24
CA GLN A 532 9.83 -5.55 -10.92
C GLN A 532 10.82 -6.39 -11.75
N LEU A 533 10.44 -7.62 -12.13
CA LEU A 533 11.30 -8.50 -12.92
C LEU A 533 11.43 -8.06 -14.38
N LEU A 534 10.29 -7.78 -15.03
CA LEU A 534 10.18 -7.58 -16.47
C LEU A 534 9.82 -6.14 -16.81
N GLY A 535 10.69 -5.48 -17.58
CA GLY A 535 10.52 -4.13 -18.09
C GLY A 535 9.99 -4.09 -19.52
N THR A 536 9.48 -2.93 -19.93
CA THR A 536 8.96 -2.69 -21.29
C THR A 536 9.90 -1.88 -22.19
N GLY A 537 10.92 -1.23 -21.62
CA GLY A 537 11.89 -0.41 -22.35
C GLY A 537 13.20 -1.13 -22.62
N ASP A 538 13.84 -0.84 -23.76
CA ASP A 538 15.18 -1.31 -24.13
C ASP A 538 16.31 -0.42 -23.55
N GLY A 539 16.03 0.27 -22.43
CA GLY A 539 16.92 1.27 -21.86
C GLY A 539 16.57 2.69 -22.30
N ASP A 540 17.32 3.25 -23.26
CA ASP A 540 17.31 4.68 -23.58
C ASP A 540 16.10 5.16 -24.41
N ARG A 541 15.37 4.26 -25.11
CA ARG A 541 14.23 4.66 -25.97
C ARG A 541 12.93 4.92 -25.20
N GLY A 542 12.91 4.57 -23.92
CA GLY A 542 11.81 4.80 -22.99
C GLY A 542 11.06 3.52 -22.62
N GLY A 543 10.49 3.50 -21.41
CA GLY A 543 9.77 2.38 -20.80
C GLY A 543 10.23 2.12 -19.37
N SER A 544 9.62 1.10 -18.75
CA SER A 544 10.06 0.63 -17.44
C SER A 544 11.38 -0.16 -17.56
N VAL A 545 12.29 0.14 -16.65
CA VAL A 545 13.62 -0.47 -16.54
C VAL A 545 13.61 -1.51 -15.44
N ALA A 546 14.04 -2.72 -15.75
CA ALA A 546 14.03 -3.88 -14.87
C ALA A 546 15.20 -4.82 -15.23
N PRO A 547 15.47 -5.88 -14.43
CA PRO A 547 16.58 -6.80 -14.67
C PRO A 547 16.49 -7.55 -16.01
N ILE A 548 15.28 -7.84 -16.47
CA ILE A 548 15.00 -8.32 -17.83
C ILE A 548 13.98 -7.40 -18.50
N TYR A 549 13.94 -7.37 -19.83
CA TYR A 549 12.98 -6.56 -20.58
C TYR A 549 12.46 -7.30 -21.81
N MET A 550 11.31 -6.84 -22.32
CA MET A 550 10.72 -7.37 -23.54
C MET A 550 11.54 -6.96 -24.78
N GLU A 551 12.05 -7.93 -25.53
CA GLU A 551 12.80 -7.71 -26.77
C GLU A 551 12.12 -8.44 -27.94
N GLY A 552 11.37 -7.68 -28.74
CA GLY A 552 10.55 -8.23 -29.81
C GLY A 552 9.57 -9.28 -29.25
N ASP A 553 9.78 -10.53 -29.64
CA ASP A 553 8.97 -11.68 -29.25
C ASP A 553 9.55 -12.48 -28.07
N GLY A 554 10.72 -12.08 -27.57
CA GLY A 554 11.50 -12.75 -26.52
C GLY A 554 11.84 -11.83 -25.35
N ILE A 555 12.73 -12.30 -24.47
CA ILE A 555 13.29 -11.51 -23.36
C ILE A 555 14.78 -11.25 -23.56
N ALA A 556 15.24 -10.10 -23.08
CA ALA A 556 16.64 -9.74 -22.98
C ALA A 556 17.01 -9.33 -21.55
N LYS A 557 18.31 -9.32 -21.25
CA LYS A 557 18.83 -8.95 -19.94
C LYS A 557 19.32 -7.50 -19.95
N PHE A 558 19.05 -6.80 -18.86
CA PHE A 558 19.72 -5.54 -18.58
C PHE A 558 20.94 -5.83 -17.68
N ASP A 559 22.06 -6.16 -18.31
CA ASP A 559 23.25 -6.76 -17.67
C ASP A 559 23.65 -6.09 -16.36
N LYS A 560 23.70 -4.75 -16.32
CA LYS A 560 24.10 -4.00 -15.11
C LYS A 560 23.22 -4.31 -13.88
N MET A 561 21.91 -4.45 -14.07
CA MET A 561 21.00 -4.78 -12.97
C MET A 561 20.91 -6.28 -12.75
N TYR A 562 20.90 -7.07 -13.82
CA TYR A 562 20.84 -8.51 -13.76
C TYR A 562 22.03 -9.09 -12.97
N ASP A 563 23.25 -8.67 -13.31
CA ASP A 563 24.47 -9.14 -12.67
C ASP A 563 24.56 -8.68 -11.20
N LEU A 564 24.14 -7.44 -10.92
CA LEU A 564 24.09 -6.92 -9.55
C LEU A 564 23.18 -7.77 -8.65
N LEU A 565 21.98 -8.09 -9.13
CA LEU A 565 21.03 -8.91 -8.38
C LEU A 565 21.53 -10.35 -8.26
N LYS A 566 22.08 -10.91 -9.33
CA LYS A 566 22.67 -12.26 -9.31
C LYS A 566 23.81 -12.39 -8.30
N GLU A 567 24.62 -11.34 -8.13
CA GLU A 567 25.71 -11.31 -7.16
C GLU A 567 25.19 -11.19 -5.71
N HIS A 568 24.16 -10.37 -5.47
CA HIS A 568 23.78 -9.98 -4.10
C HIS A 568 22.58 -10.72 -3.52
N ASN A 569 21.66 -11.22 -4.34
CA ASN A 569 20.49 -11.98 -3.87
C ASN A 569 20.88 -13.20 -3.00
N PRO A 570 21.86 -14.05 -3.38
CA PRO A 570 22.27 -15.17 -2.53
C PRO A 570 22.78 -14.75 -1.15
N ARG A 571 23.44 -13.59 -1.08
CA ARG A 571 23.96 -13.01 0.17
C ARG A 571 22.81 -12.51 1.06
N ILE A 572 21.78 -11.91 0.46
CA ILE A 572 20.57 -11.45 1.14
C ILE A 572 19.79 -12.64 1.68
N LEU A 573 19.54 -13.66 0.86
CA LEU A 573 18.82 -14.88 1.25
C LEU A 573 19.48 -15.54 2.47
N LYS A 574 20.79 -15.85 2.38
CA LYS A 574 21.54 -16.46 3.47
C LYS A 574 21.49 -15.64 4.77
N THR A 575 21.58 -14.31 4.65
CA THR A 575 21.53 -13.42 5.82
C THR A 575 20.13 -13.36 6.39
N GLY A 576 19.11 -13.25 5.54
CA GLY A 576 17.69 -13.24 5.94
C GLY A 576 17.31 -14.50 6.69
N GLU A 577 17.63 -15.68 6.14
CA GLU A 577 17.43 -16.98 6.80
C GLU A 577 18.08 -17.03 8.18
N MET A 578 19.36 -16.62 8.26
CA MET A 578 20.07 -16.58 9.53
C MET A 578 19.38 -15.67 10.54
N LEU A 579 18.84 -14.52 10.12
CA LEU A 579 18.21 -13.54 11.00
C LEU A 579 16.85 -13.99 11.55
N LEU A 580 16.20 -15.00 10.97
CA LEU A 580 14.92 -15.53 11.49
C LEU A 580 15.09 -16.18 12.87
N ASP A 581 16.28 -16.66 13.21
CA ASP A 581 16.62 -17.20 14.54
C ASP A 581 17.01 -16.11 15.56
N TRP A 582 16.88 -14.81 15.21
CA TRP A 582 17.28 -13.69 16.05
C TRP A 582 16.14 -12.71 16.30
N HIS A 583 16.04 -12.24 17.55
CA HIS A 583 15.08 -11.21 17.93
C HIS A 583 15.63 -9.82 17.63
N TRP A 584 14.84 -9.01 16.93
CA TRP A 584 15.18 -7.63 16.63
C TRP A 584 15.03 -6.74 17.87
N LEU A 585 16.11 -6.02 18.21
CA LEU A 585 16.15 -5.11 19.35
C LEU A 585 15.93 -3.64 18.97
N GLY A 586 16.08 -3.30 17.69
CA GLY A 586 15.99 -1.94 17.21
C GLY A 586 16.97 -1.63 16.09
N ALA A 587 16.81 -0.45 15.49
CA ALA A 587 17.72 0.06 14.48
C ALA A 587 18.02 1.55 14.68
N THR A 588 19.22 1.99 14.29
CA THR A 588 19.66 3.39 14.40
C THR A 588 20.63 3.77 13.28
N ASN A 589 20.79 5.07 13.07
CA ASN A 589 21.76 5.61 12.14
C ASN A 589 22.95 6.22 12.88
N TYR A 590 24.16 5.87 12.44
CA TYR A 590 25.39 6.46 12.93
C TYR A 590 26.01 7.43 11.94
N ASN A 591 26.32 8.60 12.47
CA ASN A 591 27.05 9.65 11.78
C ASN A 591 28.48 9.80 12.35
N VAL A 592 29.25 10.74 11.80
CA VAL A 592 30.57 11.11 12.35
C VAL A 592 30.45 11.58 13.80
N GLY A 593 31.43 11.18 14.62
CA GLY A 593 31.40 11.45 16.05
C GLY A 593 31.39 10.16 16.88
N LYS A 594 31.25 10.30 18.20
CA LYS A 594 31.20 9.16 19.12
C LYS A 594 29.74 8.78 19.37
N ASN A 595 29.34 7.62 18.89
CA ASN A 595 28.01 7.05 19.11
C ASN A 595 28.07 6.06 20.28
N LYS A 596 27.17 6.19 21.26
CA LYS A 596 27.20 5.42 22.51
C LYS A 596 26.04 4.45 22.68
N ASP A 597 24.98 4.61 21.90
CA ASP A 597 23.78 3.78 21.97
C ASP A 597 24.04 2.46 21.22
N LEU A 598 24.86 1.61 21.84
CA LEU A 598 25.32 0.32 21.31
C LEU A 598 25.16 -0.75 22.39
N PRO A 599 24.88 -2.00 22.02
CA PRO A 599 24.95 -3.10 22.96
C PRO A 599 26.38 -3.31 23.50
N ALA A 600 26.49 -3.73 24.76
CA ALA A 600 27.74 -4.25 25.31
C ALA A 600 28.25 -5.42 24.44
N PRO A 601 29.58 -5.58 24.25
CA PRO A 601 30.69 -4.95 24.97
C PRO A 601 31.22 -3.65 24.35
N ILE A 602 30.54 -3.10 23.35
CA ILE A 602 31.01 -1.90 22.65
C ILE A 602 30.68 -0.68 23.51
N LYS A 603 31.69 0.10 23.88
CA LYS A 603 31.53 1.35 24.64
C LYS A 603 31.14 2.51 23.75
N TYR A 604 31.72 2.60 22.57
CA TYR A 604 31.30 3.53 21.53
C TYR A 604 31.83 3.10 20.16
N LEU A 605 31.09 3.50 19.13
CA LEU A 605 31.48 3.43 17.73
C LEU A 605 31.77 4.85 17.24
N ARG A 606 32.88 5.04 16.52
CA ARG A 606 33.18 6.31 15.86
C ARG A 606 33.41 6.09 14.37
N LEU A 607 32.71 6.83 13.54
CA LEU A 607 32.99 6.89 12.10
C LEU A 607 34.11 7.89 11.83
N LYS A 608 35.06 7.51 10.97
CA LYS A 608 36.13 8.41 10.53
C LYS A 608 35.53 9.56 9.72
N ASN A 609 35.77 10.79 10.14
CA ASN A 609 35.57 11.94 9.26
C ASN A 609 36.83 12.09 8.40
N ASP A 610 36.80 11.56 7.19
CA ASP A 610 37.91 11.67 6.24
C ASP A 610 37.91 13.01 5.47
N ARG A 611 36.87 13.84 5.63
CA ARG A 611 36.60 15.07 4.87
C ARG A 611 36.62 14.89 3.35
N LYS A 612 36.53 13.65 2.84
CA LYS A 612 36.61 13.35 1.41
C LYS A 612 35.23 13.25 0.81
N GLY A 613 34.58 14.37 0.51
CA GLY A 613 33.26 14.35 -0.12
C GLY A 613 32.33 15.42 0.41
N ASP A 614 31.05 15.33 0.01
CA ASP A 614 30.06 16.35 0.34
C ASP A 614 29.46 16.12 1.76
N TYR A 615 29.59 14.89 2.28
CA TYR A 615 29.30 14.48 3.66
C TYR A 615 30.15 13.27 4.07
N ALA A 616 30.22 12.98 5.38
CA ALA A 616 31.28 12.13 5.96
C ALA A 616 30.82 10.89 6.75
N GLY A 617 29.52 10.69 7.00
CA GLY A 617 29.07 9.61 7.90
C GLY A 617 27.60 9.23 7.76
N TYR A 618 27.29 8.03 7.26
CA TYR A 618 25.93 7.44 7.31
C TYR A 618 26.03 5.90 7.30
N ILE A 619 25.93 5.29 8.47
CA ILE A 619 25.85 3.83 8.63
C ILE A 619 24.51 3.52 9.29
N GLN A 620 23.65 2.77 8.61
CA GLN A 620 22.47 2.20 9.24
C GLN A 620 22.87 0.94 10.01
N ALA A 621 22.35 0.76 11.23
CA ALA A 621 22.65 -0.37 12.08
C ALA A 621 21.35 -1.00 12.60
N GLY A 622 21.19 -2.31 12.47
CA GLY A 622 20.17 -3.12 13.14
C GLY A 622 20.80 -4.00 14.23
N TYR A 623 20.11 -4.15 15.36
CA TYR A 623 20.56 -4.95 16.50
C TYR A 623 19.67 -6.16 16.73
N TYR A 624 20.32 -7.25 17.11
CA TYR A 624 19.71 -8.55 17.23
C TYR A 624 20.24 -9.28 18.46
N GLU A 625 19.41 -10.10 19.07
CA GLU A 625 19.76 -11.01 20.16
C GLU A 625 19.02 -12.34 20.00
N ASN A 626 19.69 -13.47 20.24
CA ASN A 626 19.04 -14.79 20.19
C ASN A 626 18.65 -15.26 21.60
N ASP A 627 17.98 -16.41 21.69
CA ASP A 627 17.53 -16.99 22.97
C ASP A 627 18.68 -17.36 23.93
N GLU A 628 19.91 -17.50 23.42
CA GLU A 628 21.12 -17.74 24.20
C GLU A 628 21.75 -16.44 24.75
N GLY A 629 21.18 -15.28 24.43
CA GLY A 629 21.68 -13.95 24.83
C GLY A 629 22.91 -13.50 24.02
N GLU A 630 23.23 -14.19 22.93
CA GLU A 630 24.25 -13.75 21.98
C GLU A 630 23.76 -12.53 21.22
N LYS A 631 24.68 -11.67 20.79
CA LYS A 631 24.33 -10.39 20.13
C LYS A 631 24.91 -10.30 18.74
N LEU A 632 24.13 -9.70 17.86
CA LEU A 632 24.46 -9.51 16.46
C LEU A 632 24.12 -8.08 16.03
N MET A 633 24.90 -7.55 15.10
CA MET A 633 24.68 -6.24 14.51
C MET A 633 24.83 -6.32 12.99
N VAL A 634 23.82 -5.83 12.27
CA VAL A 634 23.83 -5.68 10.82
C VAL A 634 24.11 -4.21 10.49
N LEU A 635 25.16 -3.94 9.73
CA LEU A 635 25.59 -2.60 9.36
C LEU A 635 25.48 -2.41 7.85
N VAL A 636 24.85 -1.32 7.39
CA VAL A 636 24.75 -0.98 5.96
C VAL A 636 25.30 0.41 5.71
N ASN A 637 26.20 0.52 4.72
CA ASN A 637 26.79 1.79 4.33
C ASN A 637 25.88 2.58 3.37
N ARG A 638 25.20 3.59 3.92
CA ARG A 638 24.32 4.49 3.15
C ARG A 638 25.05 5.67 2.49
N ARG A 639 26.35 5.82 2.73
CA ARG A 639 27.20 6.76 2.00
C ARG A 639 27.60 6.12 0.67
N THR A 640 26.74 6.28 -0.32
CA THR A 640 26.76 5.53 -1.56
C THR A 640 27.46 6.27 -2.67
N ASP A 641 26.73 7.09 -3.43
CA ASP A 641 27.20 7.73 -4.65
C ASP A 641 27.30 9.25 -4.50
N LYS A 642 28.17 9.85 -5.31
CA LYS A 642 28.23 11.27 -5.59
C LYS A 642 27.77 11.51 -7.02
N TYR A 643 26.83 12.45 -7.18
CA TYR A 643 26.44 12.95 -8.50
C TYR A 643 27.35 14.09 -8.97
N LEU A 644 27.86 14.01 -10.18
CA LEU A 644 28.66 15.03 -10.84
C LEU A 644 27.83 15.73 -11.91
N PRO A 645 27.28 16.93 -11.66
CA PRO A 645 26.44 17.62 -12.64
C PRO A 645 27.25 18.10 -13.86
N SER A 646 26.64 18.07 -15.04
CA SER A 646 27.16 18.74 -16.25
C SER A 646 26.18 19.79 -16.77
N LYS A 647 26.60 20.55 -17.79
CA LYS A 647 25.73 21.51 -18.47
C LYS A 647 24.51 20.85 -19.12
N ALA A 648 24.67 19.62 -19.63
CA ALA A 648 23.59 18.85 -20.26
C ALA A 648 22.68 18.19 -19.21
N HIS A 649 23.26 17.75 -18.09
CA HIS A 649 22.57 17.04 -17.01
C HIS A 649 22.83 17.75 -15.67
N PRO A 650 22.18 18.90 -15.42
CA PRO A 650 22.38 19.65 -14.18
C PRO A 650 21.78 18.92 -12.96
N THR A 651 20.85 17.99 -13.18
CA THR A 651 20.26 17.15 -12.13
C THR A 651 20.13 15.70 -12.61
N PRO A 652 20.09 14.72 -11.70
CA PRO A 652 19.87 13.31 -12.04
C PRO A 652 18.64 13.01 -12.90
N ALA A 653 17.58 13.84 -12.78
CA ALA A 653 16.30 13.60 -13.42
C ALA A 653 16.38 13.42 -14.94
N THR A 654 17.37 14.06 -15.58
CA THR A 654 17.54 14.03 -17.04
C THR A 654 18.75 13.21 -17.48
N LEU A 655 19.42 12.48 -16.57
CA LEU A 655 20.59 11.69 -16.91
C LEU A 655 20.17 10.31 -17.48
N PRO A 656 20.51 9.99 -18.73
CA PRO A 656 20.26 8.66 -19.29
C PRO A 656 21.18 7.60 -18.66
N MET A 657 20.71 6.35 -18.62
CA MET A 657 21.42 5.25 -17.96
C MET A 657 22.81 4.99 -18.55
N ALA A 658 22.97 5.14 -19.87
CA ALA A 658 24.25 4.95 -20.56
C ALA A 658 25.37 5.89 -20.06
N GLN A 659 25.02 6.98 -19.38
CA GLN A 659 25.98 7.96 -18.84
C GLN A 659 26.15 7.87 -17.31
N TYR A 660 25.56 6.85 -16.67
CA TYR A 660 25.64 6.72 -15.21
C TYR A 660 27.07 6.64 -14.70
N ASP A 661 27.95 5.89 -15.37
CA ASP A 661 29.33 5.67 -14.89
C ASP A 661 30.20 6.94 -15.00
N GLU A 662 29.83 7.88 -15.88
CA GLU A 662 30.51 9.18 -16.03
C GLU A 662 30.07 10.17 -14.95
N HIS A 663 28.85 10.02 -14.44
CA HIS A 663 28.16 11.00 -13.61
C HIS A 663 27.94 10.58 -12.16
N TYR A 664 28.05 9.29 -11.85
CA TYR A 664 27.94 8.74 -10.51
C TYR A 664 29.24 8.09 -10.07
N TRP A 665 29.84 8.62 -9.01
CA TRP A 665 31.05 8.07 -8.41
C TRP A 665 30.77 7.56 -7.01
N GLU A 666 31.14 6.31 -6.76
CA GLU A 666 31.03 5.74 -5.42
C GLU A 666 31.97 6.45 -4.44
N TYR A 667 31.46 6.70 -3.23
CA TYR A 667 32.28 7.20 -2.15
C TYR A 667 33.28 6.12 -1.68
N PRO A 668 34.46 6.52 -1.15
CA PRO A 668 35.35 5.58 -0.49
C PRO A 668 34.67 4.88 0.71
N ALA A 669 35.14 3.67 1.01
CA ALA A 669 34.70 2.90 2.18
C ALA A 669 34.71 3.74 3.46
N GLN A 670 33.66 3.58 4.28
CA GLN A 670 33.57 4.23 5.58
C GLN A 670 34.33 3.41 6.62
N ARG A 671 35.22 4.08 7.37
CA ARG A 671 35.99 3.44 8.44
C ARG A 671 35.30 3.59 9.80
N LEU A 672 35.05 2.46 10.43
CA LEU A 672 34.43 2.31 11.74
C LEU A 672 35.49 2.03 12.80
N TYR A 673 35.52 2.83 13.87
CA TYR A 673 36.38 2.64 15.04
C TYR A 673 35.53 2.16 16.22
N PHE A 674 35.61 0.87 16.52
CA PHE A 674 35.01 0.28 17.71
C PHE A 674 35.93 0.49 18.91
N THR A 675 35.36 0.90 20.04
CA THR A 675 36.05 0.91 21.33
C THR A 675 35.26 0.08 22.31
N PHE A 676 35.91 -0.89 22.95
CA PHE A 676 35.29 -1.80 23.90
C PHE A 676 35.41 -1.31 25.34
N TYR A 677 34.49 -1.75 26.20
CA TYR A 677 34.54 -1.45 27.63
C TYR A 677 35.80 -2.02 28.29
N VAL A 678 36.20 -1.41 29.40
CA VAL A 678 37.41 -1.81 30.16
C VAL A 678 37.24 -3.20 30.78
N ASN A 679 36.03 -3.50 31.22
CA ASN A 679 35.62 -4.74 31.87
C ASN A 679 35.08 -5.78 30.88
N ALA A 680 35.09 -5.53 29.58
CA ALA A 680 34.73 -6.54 28.59
C ALA A 680 35.83 -7.62 28.57
N ASN A 681 35.46 -8.87 28.78
CA ASN A 681 36.40 -9.99 28.78
C ASN A 681 36.66 -10.44 27.34
N ASN A 682 37.91 -10.30 26.90
CA ASN A 682 38.39 -10.64 25.55
C ASN A 682 37.38 -10.38 24.41
N PRO A 683 36.89 -9.13 24.24
CA PRO A 683 35.84 -8.86 23.28
C PRO A 683 36.36 -9.06 21.85
N ARG A 684 35.60 -9.77 21.01
CA ARG A 684 35.89 -10.00 19.59
C ARG A 684 34.62 -9.79 18.78
N LEU A 685 34.77 -9.50 17.48
CA LEU A 685 33.65 -9.46 16.54
C LEU A 685 33.89 -10.51 15.46
N MET A 686 32.88 -11.28 15.10
CA MET A 686 32.94 -12.25 14.01
C MET A 686 32.10 -11.75 12.84
N ASN A 687 32.69 -11.68 11.65
CA ASN A 687 31.94 -11.50 10.41
C ASN A 687 31.16 -12.78 10.12
N MET A 688 29.83 -12.72 10.18
CA MET A 688 28.99 -13.90 9.98
C MET A 688 28.98 -14.40 8.53
N GLU A 689 29.39 -13.55 7.59
CA GLU A 689 29.38 -13.88 6.17
C GLU A 689 30.68 -14.58 5.76
N SER A 690 31.83 -14.06 6.19
CA SER A 690 33.15 -14.62 5.87
C SER A 690 33.69 -15.59 6.93
N GLY A 691 33.14 -15.59 8.14
CA GLY A 691 33.66 -16.33 9.30
C GLY A 691 34.91 -15.68 9.93
N GLU A 692 35.36 -14.53 9.43
CA GLU A 692 36.55 -13.85 9.94
C GLU A 692 36.32 -13.32 11.36
N ILE A 693 37.29 -13.55 12.25
CA ILE A 693 37.28 -13.06 13.62
C ILE A 693 38.20 -11.85 13.75
N TYR A 694 37.63 -10.73 14.18
CA TYR A 694 38.33 -9.48 14.41
C TYR A 694 38.69 -9.32 15.90
N GLU A 695 39.99 -9.32 16.16
CA GLU A 695 40.53 -9.13 17.51
C GLU A 695 40.95 -7.67 17.74
N PRO A 696 40.48 -7.01 18.81
CA PRO A 696 40.81 -5.63 19.06
C PRO A 696 42.23 -5.46 19.63
N HIS A 697 43.02 -4.57 19.03
CA HIS A 697 44.28 -4.12 19.59
C HIS A 697 44.05 -3.00 20.62
N LYS A 698 44.49 -3.20 21.87
CA LYS A 698 44.30 -2.22 22.97
C LYS A 698 42.82 -1.78 23.13
N ARG A 699 41.88 -2.74 23.00
CA ARG A 699 40.41 -2.53 23.06
C ARG A 699 39.85 -1.65 21.95
N LYS A 700 40.56 -1.54 20.83
CA LYS A 700 40.12 -0.82 19.65
C LYS A 700 40.16 -1.74 18.45
N LEU A 701 39.15 -1.62 17.60
CA LEU A 701 39.08 -2.34 16.34
C LEU A 701 38.68 -1.36 15.23
N GLU A 702 39.30 -1.53 14.06
CA GLU A 702 39.04 -0.74 12.86
C GLU A 702 38.50 -1.66 11.78
N LEU A 703 37.34 -1.32 11.21
CA LEU A 703 36.73 -2.04 10.10
C LEU A 703 36.31 -1.05 9.01
N ASP A 704 36.41 -1.45 7.75
CA ASP A 704 35.98 -0.65 6.61
C ASP A 704 34.74 -1.30 5.97
N ILE A 705 33.74 -0.50 5.61
CA ILE A 705 32.56 -0.96 4.86
C ILE A 705 32.51 -0.17 3.54
N PRO A 706 32.64 -0.82 2.36
CA PRO A 706 32.54 -0.14 1.07
C PRO A 706 31.18 0.56 0.87
N ALA A 707 31.09 1.49 -0.08
CA ALA A 707 29.85 2.20 -0.38
C ALA A 707 28.74 1.22 -0.79
N GLY A 708 27.55 1.37 -0.19
CA GLY A 708 26.42 0.50 -0.49
C GLY A 708 26.45 -0.89 0.15
N GLU A 709 27.59 -1.32 0.70
CA GLU A 709 27.77 -2.68 1.21
C GLU A 709 27.26 -2.87 2.64
N MET A 710 27.02 -4.13 2.97
CA MET A 710 26.66 -4.61 4.31
C MET A 710 27.86 -5.23 5.05
N LEU A 711 27.79 -5.26 6.39
CA LEU A 711 28.62 -6.08 7.24
C LEU A 711 27.79 -6.64 8.41
N VAL A 712 27.83 -7.95 8.62
CA VAL A 712 27.08 -8.63 9.69
C VAL A 712 28.04 -9.15 10.77
N LEU A 713 27.92 -8.63 11.98
CA LEU A 713 28.89 -8.86 13.07
C LEU A 713 28.24 -9.51 14.29
N LYS A 714 28.71 -10.71 14.67
CA LYS A 714 28.38 -11.35 15.94
C LYS A 714 29.37 -10.95 17.02
N PHE A 715 28.86 -10.76 18.22
CA PHE A 715 29.62 -10.27 19.37
C PHE A 715 30.12 -11.49 20.14
N MET A 716 31.41 -11.56 20.40
CA MET A 716 32.02 -12.68 21.14
C MET A 716 32.74 -12.15 22.37
N GLN A 717 32.54 -12.83 23.50
CA GLN A 717 33.23 -12.59 24.78
C GLN A 717 33.52 -13.96 25.42
N ASP A 718 34.60 -14.03 26.21
CA ASP A 718 34.94 -15.21 27.00
C ASP A 718 34.34 -15.19 28.41
#